data_AF-A0A8H7B208-F1
#
_entry.id   AF-A0A8H7B208-F1
#
_cell.length_a   1.000
_cell.length_b   1.000
_cell.length_c   1.000
_cell.angle_alpha   90.00
_cell.angle_beta   90.00
_cell.angle_gamma   90.00
#
_symmetry.space_group_name_H-M   'P 1'
#
loop_
_entity.id
_entity.type
_entity.pdbx_description
1 polymer ?
#
loop_
_entity_poly.entity_id
_entity_poly.type
_entity_poly.pdbx_seq_one_letter_code
_entity_poly.pdbx_strand_id
1 'polypeptide(L)'
;MEPQTQEQGHWLDKYATNYAEWKLSDSTDGMQLFNRPLGLVETSFDSDGTYYGGRADMTALYTLAIQHKLSKTELRHRIALAWTALRLQHPLLMARVVDNQESGKRGFAVDVPISSDFAIEQVEQSIIWIEDAYDEVDEKELYRHAYNVTRIVEPTKCLSKLHVLPLRKLPNGTYELRLLIVIAHQISDGLSAYNWFSHFLRIINQPSQNILAEIESVCTSEKIKEVLPAAQEDLYPPIAGNRARQRRLLATGYVTQIERVEAKLPPERRSPSFQNPQGSLAPSTAGYGATCGVSSIGPLATFFKRGTYDLKDLGDKDFAADFRDVNIGVRARENEFLVGSSTSAEGIIGFGVSYDLNAISAEAAEVWKETMEGMLEARRELSLRIFPANSLEFCNHTETMFSLPRISLPSFLRAGEGTHLTVDLPSVKIHDIETSAEKRPRTLKHLLKANHANYSIIYHNLTFHNHTPHILGSAYLLGGTAEHLNEIYEKEAEVLEPWHDAPGEITKDDWREFLGKREYQRAFIDFFEDQLVSKKYNVEEVLEEFMFRGKEPLINGLISGLAHPLIHLGYAYELNSRTVSIEALAMGSCFYSPLHKYIDDPRYTKPSPHSASGDHTGLIDILDKVRKDKRFDGLYDHRSGDITKVLEEREEAFLEYWNAWEITTPNEQFQAAQEVGLGLLTGTPLPAKGKYDFFIVHVLTSSHAIRILLPLVPAKFHVSLLRQWWLFALAVYIAQMRPEIDMGKAMCNDGSEKKGWKYVVDKALNGPHSTDAHHVKALRALKVAEETWETGDNRSDHWLRAAVKFADEFEGWGGFGTAEDEAKMGYPEKQ
;
A
#
# COMPACT_ATOMS: atom_id res chain seq x y z
N MET A 1 -54.74 15.39 -4.86
CA MET A 1 -53.85 16.24 -4.04
C MET A 1 -52.81 16.80 -4.99
N GLU A 2 -52.72 18.12 -5.06
CA GLU A 2 -51.63 18.80 -5.76
C GLU A 2 -50.27 18.30 -5.26
N PRO A 3 -49.23 18.30 -6.11
CA PRO A 3 -47.88 18.01 -5.64
C PRO A 3 -47.49 19.17 -4.73
N GLN A 4 -47.28 18.88 -3.44
CA GLN A 4 -46.67 19.81 -2.51
C GLN A 4 -45.31 20.22 -3.08
N THR A 5 -45.14 21.53 -3.20
CA THR A 5 -43.88 22.22 -3.43
C THR A 5 -42.78 21.64 -2.55
N GLN A 6 -41.71 21.20 -3.21
CA GLN A 6 -40.49 20.67 -2.62
C GLN A 6 -39.77 21.79 -1.84
N GLU A 7 -40.23 22.05 -0.61
CA GLU A 7 -39.59 22.98 0.31
C GLU A 7 -38.26 22.37 0.81
N GLN A 8 -37.15 23.01 0.41
CA GLN A 8 -35.77 22.83 0.87
C GLN A 8 -35.18 21.41 0.77
N GLY A 9 -34.48 21.14 -0.34
CA GLY A 9 -33.74 19.90 -0.58
C GLY A 9 -32.77 19.54 0.55
N HIS A 10 -32.74 18.26 0.89
CA HIS A 10 -31.90 17.66 1.92
C HIS A 10 -30.42 17.87 1.55
N TRP A 11 -29.52 18.00 2.54
CA TRP A 11 -28.09 18.29 2.27
C TRP A 11 -27.40 17.19 1.46
N LEU A 12 -27.90 15.95 1.50
CA LEU A 12 -27.45 14.84 0.64
C LEU A 12 -27.82 14.99 -0.83
N ASP A 13 -28.83 15.79 -1.15
CA ASP A 13 -29.34 15.93 -2.53
C ASP A 13 -28.30 16.56 -3.47
N LYS A 14 -27.16 17.02 -2.92
CA LYS A 14 -26.05 17.60 -3.67
C LYS A 14 -24.93 16.60 -3.99
N TYR A 15 -24.85 15.46 -3.31
CA TYR A 15 -23.74 14.52 -3.45
C TYR A 15 -23.81 13.77 -4.80
N ALA A 16 -22.78 13.93 -5.64
CA ALA A 16 -22.68 13.27 -6.95
C ALA A 16 -23.91 13.49 -7.86
N THR A 17 -24.46 14.72 -7.88
CA THR A 17 -25.69 15.06 -8.63
C THR A 17 -25.50 16.12 -9.71
N ASN A 18 -24.28 16.60 -9.95
CA ASN A 18 -24.01 17.77 -10.79
C ASN A 18 -24.73 19.03 -10.28
N TYR A 19 -24.83 19.16 -8.95
CA TYR A 19 -25.49 20.31 -8.32
C TYR A 19 -24.81 21.64 -8.70
N ALA A 20 -23.48 21.62 -8.86
CA ALA A 20 -22.66 22.77 -9.20
C ALA A 20 -22.26 22.76 -10.69
N GLU A 21 -23.20 22.51 -11.60
CA GLU A 21 -22.93 22.60 -13.03
C GLU A 21 -22.67 24.06 -13.48
N TRP A 22 -21.69 24.26 -14.37
CA TRP A 22 -21.42 25.54 -15.01
C TRP A 22 -22.55 25.96 -15.96
N LYS A 23 -23.07 27.17 -15.74
CA LYS A 23 -24.11 27.79 -16.55
C LYS A 23 -23.57 29.03 -17.25
N LEU A 24 -23.81 29.11 -18.55
CA LEU A 24 -23.53 30.31 -19.33
C LEU A 24 -24.68 31.31 -19.11
N SER A 25 -24.35 32.56 -18.82
CA SER A 25 -25.28 33.66 -18.68
C SER A 25 -24.72 34.92 -19.30
N ASP A 26 -25.59 35.79 -19.82
CA ASP A 26 -25.22 37.12 -20.25
C ASP A 26 -25.19 38.07 -19.04
N SER A 27 -24.13 38.85 -18.91
CA SER A 27 -23.99 39.92 -17.93
C SER A 27 -24.84 41.12 -18.34
N THR A 28 -25.10 42.02 -17.39
CA THR A 28 -25.85 43.27 -17.63
C THR A 28 -25.22 44.16 -18.69
N ASP A 29 -23.93 43.98 -18.97
CA ASP A 29 -23.14 44.79 -19.89
C ASP A 29 -22.96 44.09 -21.25
N GLY A 30 -23.68 42.98 -21.48
CA GLY A 30 -23.64 42.22 -22.74
C GLY A 30 -22.44 41.28 -22.88
N MET A 31 -21.67 41.07 -21.81
CA MET A 31 -20.57 40.09 -21.79
C MET A 31 -21.08 38.72 -21.35
N GLN A 32 -20.54 37.65 -21.93
CA GLN A 32 -20.88 36.29 -21.50
C GLN A 32 -20.03 35.88 -20.30
N LEU A 33 -20.61 35.12 -19.37
CA LEU A 33 -19.87 34.52 -18.26
C LEU A 33 -20.41 33.13 -17.92
N PHE A 34 -19.50 32.24 -17.53
CA PHE A 34 -19.86 30.98 -16.90
C PHE A 34 -19.93 31.19 -15.39
N ASN A 35 -21.00 30.73 -14.75
CA ASN A 35 -21.12 30.71 -13.30
C ASN A 35 -21.58 29.35 -12.78
N ARG A 36 -21.19 29.06 -11.53
CA ARG A 36 -21.74 27.94 -10.75
C ARG A 36 -21.59 28.21 -9.26
N PRO A 37 -22.41 27.60 -8.40
CA PRO A 37 -22.15 27.55 -6.96
C PRO A 37 -20.78 26.95 -6.65
N LEU A 38 -20.18 27.35 -5.52
CA LEU A 38 -19.01 26.65 -4.98
C LEU A 38 -19.41 25.25 -4.51
N GLY A 39 -18.55 24.28 -4.78
CA GLY A 39 -18.56 22.97 -4.17
C GLY A 39 -18.26 23.04 -2.68
N LEU A 40 -18.40 21.92 -1.98
CA LEU A 40 -18.21 21.83 -0.54
C LEU A 40 -16.74 22.05 -0.13
N VAL A 41 -15.79 21.39 -0.79
CA VAL A 41 -14.36 21.57 -0.53
C VAL A 41 -13.91 22.98 -0.92
N GLU A 42 -14.38 23.46 -2.06
CA GLU A 42 -14.12 24.82 -2.54
C GLU A 42 -14.64 25.87 -1.56
N THR A 43 -15.83 25.67 -1.00
CA THR A 43 -16.41 26.56 0.03
C THR A 43 -15.56 26.57 1.31
N SER A 44 -14.97 25.44 1.70
CA SER A 44 -14.06 25.39 2.86
C SER A 44 -12.83 26.27 2.64
N PHE A 45 -12.20 26.18 1.47
CA PHE A 45 -11.02 27.00 1.15
C PHE A 45 -11.37 28.46 0.88
N ASP A 46 -12.52 28.74 0.26
CA ASP A 46 -13.04 30.10 0.12
C ASP A 46 -13.27 30.76 1.48
N SER A 47 -13.80 29.99 2.43
CA SER A 47 -14.02 30.45 3.80
C SER A 47 -12.70 30.75 4.51
N ASP A 48 -11.71 29.84 4.38
CA ASP A 48 -10.36 30.05 4.92
C ASP A 48 -9.77 31.36 4.36
N GLY A 49 -9.80 31.56 3.05
CA GLY A 49 -9.25 32.76 2.45
C GLY A 49 -10.04 34.03 2.79
N THR A 50 -11.36 34.01 2.66
CA THR A 50 -12.20 35.22 2.76
C THR A 50 -12.33 35.73 4.18
N TYR A 51 -12.63 34.83 5.12
CA TYR A 51 -12.96 35.23 6.50
C TYR A 51 -11.74 35.20 7.42
N TYR A 52 -10.65 34.56 7.02
CA TYR A 52 -9.42 34.43 7.82
C TYR A 52 -8.18 34.96 7.08
N GLY A 53 -8.35 36.05 6.30
CA GLY A 53 -7.24 36.87 5.84
C GLY A 53 -6.28 36.21 4.84
N GLY A 54 -6.76 35.30 3.99
CA GLY A 54 -5.93 34.56 3.03
C GLY A 54 -5.33 33.28 3.58
N ARG A 55 -5.85 32.79 4.72
CA ARG A 55 -5.52 31.47 5.24
C ARG A 55 -5.74 30.41 4.17
N ALA A 56 -4.85 29.43 4.12
CA ALA A 56 -4.77 28.40 3.09
C ALA A 56 -4.48 28.87 1.66
N ASP A 57 -4.43 30.17 1.33
CA ASP A 57 -3.99 30.58 -0.01
C ASP A 57 -2.58 30.05 -0.29
N MET A 58 -2.37 29.64 -1.54
CA MET A 58 -1.12 29.07 -2.01
C MET A 58 -0.20 30.18 -2.50
N THR A 59 1.04 30.19 -2.04
CA THR A 59 2.07 31.11 -2.52
C THR A 59 3.19 30.31 -3.17
N ALA A 60 3.52 30.66 -4.41
CA ALA A 60 4.58 30.06 -5.18
C ALA A 60 5.63 31.09 -5.59
N LEU A 61 6.90 30.80 -5.32
CA LEU A 61 8.03 31.48 -5.92
C LEU A 61 8.59 30.60 -7.04
N TYR A 62 8.34 30.99 -8.28
CA TYR A 62 8.74 30.26 -9.47
C TYR A 62 9.88 30.99 -10.19
N THR A 63 11.01 30.31 -10.36
CA THR A 63 12.24 30.90 -10.90
C THR A 63 12.64 30.21 -12.19
N LEU A 64 12.83 31.02 -13.23
CA LEU A 64 13.31 30.61 -14.54
C LEU A 64 14.65 31.27 -14.83
N ALA A 65 15.56 30.53 -15.46
CA ALA A 65 16.71 31.12 -16.14
C ALA A 65 16.27 31.48 -17.56
N ILE A 66 16.51 32.72 -18.00
CA ILE A 66 16.09 33.20 -19.31
C ILE A 66 17.25 33.83 -20.08
N GLN A 67 17.16 33.78 -21.40
CA GLN A 67 18.00 34.53 -22.32
C GLN A 67 17.12 35.18 -23.38
N HIS A 68 17.32 36.46 -23.69
CA HIS A 68 16.46 37.18 -24.65
C HIS A 68 17.16 38.32 -25.38
N LYS A 69 16.59 38.73 -26.52
CA LYS A 69 16.96 39.90 -27.33
C LYS A 69 15.93 41.05 -27.22
N LEU A 70 14.86 40.82 -26.46
CA LEU A 70 13.71 41.72 -26.32
C LEU A 70 14.03 42.97 -25.49
N SER A 71 13.43 44.10 -25.85
CA SER A 71 13.33 45.27 -24.98
C SER A 71 12.50 44.98 -23.73
N LYS A 72 12.56 45.87 -22.73
CA LYS A 72 11.77 45.74 -21.49
C LYS A 72 10.27 45.61 -21.78
N THR A 73 9.73 46.46 -22.65
CA THR A 73 8.30 46.43 -23.02
C THR A 73 7.92 45.14 -23.73
N GLU A 74 8.74 44.67 -24.67
CA GLU A 74 8.49 43.42 -25.40
C GLU A 74 8.57 42.19 -24.48
N LEU A 75 9.48 42.18 -23.50
CA LEU A 75 9.56 41.11 -22.50
C LEU A 75 8.32 41.10 -21.60
N ARG A 76 7.87 42.26 -21.13
CA ARG A 76 6.64 42.36 -20.33
C ARG A 76 5.44 41.83 -21.11
N HIS A 77 5.31 42.26 -22.36
CA HIS A 77 4.27 41.79 -23.26
C HIS A 77 4.33 40.27 -23.47
N ARG A 78 5.52 39.70 -23.67
CA ARG A 78 5.68 38.23 -23.78
C ARG A 78 5.21 37.47 -22.55
N ILE A 79 5.56 37.95 -21.35
CA ILE A 79 5.11 37.34 -20.08
C ILE A 79 3.58 37.44 -19.98
N ALA A 80 3.00 38.58 -20.35
CA ALA A 80 1.56 38.78 -20.38
C ALA A 80 0.85 37.85 -21.38
N LEU A 81 1.37 37.69 -22.60
CA LEU A 81 0.85 36.74 -23.58
C LEU A 81 0.85 35.31 -23.03
N ALA A 82 1.97 34.86 -22.44
CA ALA A 82 2.08 33.52 -21.89
C ALA A 82 1.10 33.30 -20.72
N TRP A 83 0.92 34.29 -19.85
CA TRP A 83 -0.05 34.22 -18.76
C TRP A 83 -1.50 34.27 -19.25
N THR A 84 -1.79 35.02 -20.32
CA THR A 84 -3.10 35.06 -20.97
C THR A 84 -3.47 33.70 -21.56
N ALA A 85 -2.56 33.12 -22.36
CA ALA A 85 -2.76 31.79 -22.93
C ALA A 85 -2.95 30.72 -21.84
N LEU A 86 -2.18 30.80 -20.74
CA LEU A 86 -2.34 29.89 -19.60
C LEU A 86 -3.72 30.04 -18.95
N ARG A 87 -4.18 31.27 -18.68
CA ARG A 87 -5.50 31.53 -18.07
C ARG A 87 -6.65 31.04 -18.94
N LEU A 88 -6.57 31.17 -20.26
CA LEU A 88 -7.64 30.69 -21.15
C LEU A 88 -7.68 29.16 -21.28
N GLN A 89 -6.53 28.50 -21.18
CA GLN A 89 -6.45 27.04 -21.17
C GLN A 89 -6.74 26.43 -19.79
N HIS A 90 -6.60 27.22 -18.73
CA HIS A 90 -6.90 26.86 -17.34
C HIS A 90 -7.79 27.94 -16.70
N PRO A 91 -9.08 28.05 -17.07
CA PRO A 91 -9.94 29.20 -16.77
C PRO A 91 -10.17 29.48 -15.28
N LEU A 92 -9.92 28.50 -14.42
CA LEU A 92 -9.92 28.73 -12.98
C LEU A 92 -8.92 29.80 -12.54
N LEU A 93 -7.78 29.97 -13.23
CA LEU A 93 -6.83 31.06 -12.96
C LEU A 93 -7.40 32.45 -13.24
N MET A 94 -8.51 32.57 -13.97
CA MET A 94 -9.25 33.82 -14.16
C MET A 94 -10.60 33.86 -13.47
N ALA A 95 -10.92 32.85 -12.66
CA ALA A 95 -12.17 32.82 -11.91
C ALA A 95 -12.20 33.92 -10.83
N ARG A 96 -13.39 34.44 -10.60
CA ARG A 96 -13.73 35.35 -9.49
C ARG A 96 -14.92 34.81 -8.71
N VAL A 97 -15.08 35.28 -7.48
CA VAL A 97 -16.19 34.93 -6.59
C VAL A 97 -17.35 35.88 -6.83
N VAL A 98 -18.55 35.32 -6.93
CA VAL A 98 -19.81 36.04 -7.01
C VAL A 98 -20.76 35.56 -5.91
N ASP A 99 -21.52 36.48 -5.35
CA ASP A 99 -22.61 36.18 -4.41
C ASP A 99 -23.93 36.16 -5.19
N ASN A 100 -24.67 35.04 -5.14
CA ASN A 100 -26.02 34.98 -5.69
C ASN A 100 -27.00 35.65 -4.70
N GLN A 101 -27.58 36.77 -5.11
CA GLN A 101 -28.41 37.60 -4.22
C GLN A 101 -29.71 36.92 -3.79
N GLU A 102 -30.27 36.00 -4.58
CA GLU A 102 -31.53 35.31 -4.26
C GLU A 102 -31.32 34.14 -3.28
N SER A 103 -30.22 33.41 -3.41
CA SER A 103 -29.92 32.22 -2.61
C SER A 103 -28.94 32.46 -1.46
N GLY A 104 -28.27 33.62 -1.43
CA GLY A 104 -27.19 33.95 -0.48
C GLY A 104 -25.91 33.12 -0.64
N LYS A 105 -25.85 32.25 -1.66
CA LYS A 105 -24.75 31.31 -1.88
C LYS A 105 -23.63 31.94 -2.71
N ARG A 106 -22.39 31.56 -2.36
CA ARG A 106 -21.21 31.89 -3.15
C ARG A 106 -21.04 30.96 -4.34
N GLY A 107 -20.53 31.53 -5.43
CA GLY A 107 -20.22 30.82 -6.65
C GLY A 107 -18.95 31.34 -7.30
N PHE A 108 -18.48 30.60 -8.29
CA PHE A 108 -17.51 31.08 -9.25
C PHE A 108 -18.19 31.80 -10.40
N ALA A 109 -17.49 32.77 -10.96
CA ALA A 109 -17.74 33.33 -12.28
C ALA A 109 -16.42 33.31 -13.08
N VAL A 110 -16.51 32.94 -14.35
CA VAL A 110 -15.43 33.00 -15.34
C VAL A 110 -15.97 33.78 -16.52
N ASP A 111 -15.45 34.98 -16.73
CA ASP A 111 -15.87 35.85 -17.83
C ASP A 111 -15.32 35.33 -19.16
N VAL A 112 -16.16 35.33 -20.20
CA VAL A 112 -15.72 35.01 -21.58
C VAL A 112 -15.21 36.31 -22.19
N PRO A 113 -13.92 36.41 -22.57
CA PRO A 113 -13.39 37.64 -23.12
C PRO A 113 -14.04 37.97 -24.47
N ILE A 114 -14.29 39.26 -24.72
CA ILE A 114 -14.92 39.74 -25.96
C ILE A 114 -13.98 39.66 -27.18
N SER A 115 -12.65 39.62 -26.96
CA SER A 115 -11.63 39.45 -27.99
C SER A 115 -10.32 38.98 -27.36
N SER A 116 -9.39 38.47 -28.20
CA SER A 116 -8.01 38.15 -27.80
C SER A 116 -7.29 39.38 -27.25
N ASP A 117 -7.39 40.52 -27.92
CA ASP A 117 -6.78 41.79 -27.47
C ASP A 117 -7.29 42.20 -26.09
N PHE A 118 -8.59 42.08 -25.85
CA PHE A 118 -9.17 42.40 -24.54
C PHE A 118 -8.66 41.44 -23.46
N ALA A 119 -8.55 40.14 -23.75
CA ALA A 119 -8.00 39.17 -22.81
C ALA A 119 -6.54 39.49 -22.42
N ILE A 120 -5.72 39.90 -23.40
CA ILE A 120 -4.32 40.29 -23.20
C ILE A 120 -4.24 41.57 -22.36
N GLU A 121 -5.01 42.60 -22.71
CA GLU A 121 -5.03 43.88 -21.99
C GLU A 121 -5.44 43.69 -20.52
N GLN A 122 -6.45 42.86 -20.25
CA GLN A 122 -6.86 42.53 -18.88
C GLN A 122 -5.74 41.86 -18.08
N VAL A 123 -4.93 41.00 -18.72
CA VAL A 123 -3.77 40.40 -18.07
C VAL A 123 -2.68 41.42 -17.81
N GLU A 124 -2.33 42.25 -18.80
CA GLU A 124 -1.31 43.29 -18.66
C GLU A 124 -1.59 44.24 -17.50
N GLN A 125 -2.86 44.65 -17.35
CA GLN A 125 -3.32 45.51 -16.24
C GLN A 125 -3.33 44.77 -14.88
N SER A 126 -3.44 43.44 -14.89
CA SER A 126 -3.53 42.64 -13.67
C SER A 126 -2.18 42.28 -13.04
N ILE A 127 -1.10 42.21 -13.85
CA ILE A 127 0.24 41.84 -13.42
C ILE A 127 0.85 42.97 -12.59
N ILE A 128 1.46 42.62 -11.46
CA ILE A 128 2.22 43.56 -10.64
C ILE A 128 3.70 43.47 -11.02
N TRP A 129 4.20 44.53 -11.63
CA TRP A 129 5.62 44.66 -11.95
C TRP A 129 6.34 45.28 -10.75
N ILE A 130 7.01 44.46 -9.94
CA ILE A 130 7.67 44.93 -8.71
C ILE A 130 8.79 45.93 -9.03
N GLU A 131 9.41 45.79 -10.20
CA GLU A 131 10.42 46.73 -10.72
C GLU A 131 9.90 48.16 -10.98
N ASP A 132 8.58 48.40 -10.99
CA ASP A 132 8.04 49.75 -11.09
C ASP A 132 8.10 50.51 -9.75
N ALA A 133 8.30 49.78 -8.65
CA ALA A 133 8.41 50.35 -7.30
C ALA A 133 9.78 50.11 -6.65
N TYR A 134 10.49 49.03 -7.00
CA TYR A 134 11.74 48.61 -6.38
C TYR A 134 12.75 48.12 -7.42
N ASP A 135 13.95 48.71 -7.45
CA ASP A 135 15.01 48.27 -8.37
C ASP A 135 15.54 46.86 -8.02
N GLU A 136 15.60 46.53 -6.73
CA GLU A 136 16.03 45.23 -6.21
C GLU A 136 15.11 44.76 -5.08
N VAL A 137 14.89 43.44 -5.03
CA VAL A 137 14.07 42.77 -4.00
C VAL A 137 14.68 41.42 -3.65
N ASP A 138 14.74 41.13 -2.34
CA ASP A 138 15.00 39.80 -1.80
C ASP A 138 13.75 38.94 -1.98
N GLU A 139 13.86 37.95 -2.86
CA GLU A 139 12.78 37.05 -3.20
C GLU A 139 12.32 36.16 -2.03
N LYS A 140 13.23 35.81 -1.11
CA LYS A 140 12.90 34.97 0.06
C LYS A 140 12.17 35.79 1.10
N GLU A 141 12.59 37.04 1.31
CA GLU A 141 11.87 37.96 2.20
C GLU A 141 10.48 38.25 1.65
N LEU A 142 10.36 38.58 0.36
CA LEU A 142 9.05 38.82 -0.27
C LEU A 142 8.15 37.59 -0.21
N TYR A 143 8.68 36.39 -0.49
CA TYR A 143 7.94 35.13 -0.37
C TYR A 143 7.44 34.91 1.05
N ARG A 144 8.28 35.10 2.07
CA ARG A 144 7.88 35.01 3.48
C ARG A 144 6.87 36.09 3.85
N HIS A 145 7.05 37.30 3.36
CA HIS A 145 6.15 38.42 3.61
C HIS A 145 4.73 38.11 3.08
N ALA A 146 4.63 37.46 1.92
CA ALA A 146 3.34 37.06 1.35
C ALA A 146 2.50 36.13 2.27
N TYR A 147 3.13 35.34 3.12
CA TYR A 147 2.42 34.53 4.13
C TYR A 147 1.91 35.32 5.34
N ASN A 148 2.47 36.51 5.57
CA ASN A 148 2.31 37.25 6.82
C ASN A 148 1.52 38.56 6.65
N VAL A 149 1.06 38.85 5.44
CA VAL A 149 0.18 39.99 5.14
C VAL A 149 -1.29 39.57 5.07
N THR A 150 -2.18 40.54 4.92
CA THR A 150 -3.58 40.28 4.57
C THR A 150 -3.68 39.62 3.18
N ARG A 151 -4.83 39.01 2.88
CA ARG A 151 -5.08 38.31 1.61
C ARG A 151 -4.63 39.15 0.40
N ILE A 152 -3.75 38.57 -0.42
CA ILE A 152 -3.17 39.24 -1.61
C ILE A 152 -4.12 39.16 -2.81
N VAL A 153 -4.77 38.01 -3.00
CA VAL A 153 -5.78 37.86 -4.06
C VAL A 153 -7.02 38.67 -3.71
N GLU A 154 -7.67 39.24 -4.72
CA GLU A 154 -8.92 39.99 -4.60
C GLU A 154 -10.05 39.14 -5.20
N PRO A 155 -10.80 38.35 -4.39
CA PRO A 155 -11.69 37.32 -4.91
C PRO A 155 -12.77 37.84 -5.85
N THR A 156 -13.24 39.08 -5.67
CA THR A 156 -14.25 39.70 -6.55
C THR A 156 -13.72 40.06 -7.93
N LYS A 157 -12.39 40.13 -8.10
CA LYS A 157 -11.71 40.42 -9.37
C LYS A 157 -11.07 39.18 -9.98
N CYS A 158 -10.24 38.47 -9.22
CA CYS A 158 -9.52 37.29 -9.67
C CYS A 158 -8.95 36.49 -8.48
N LEU A 159 -9.06 35.17 -8.55
CA LEU A 159 -8.56 34.24 -7.55
C LEU A 159 -7.09 33.85 -7.73
N SER A 160 -6.40 34.44 -8.70
CA SER A 160 -4.96 34.34 -8.86
C SER A 160 -4.32 35.72 -9.05
N LYS A 161 -3.05 35.87 -8.64
CA LYS A 161 -2.27 37.10 -8.78
C LYS A 161 -0.83 36.78 -9.15
N LEU A 162 -0.33 37.42 -10.21
CA LEU A 162 1.05 37.30 -10.68
C LEU A 162 1.83 38.57 -10.37
N HIS A 163 2.98 38.41 -9.71
CA HIS A 163 3.97 39.46 -9.50
C HIS A 163 5.26 39.07 -10.22
N VAL A 164 5.82 39.99 -10.99
CA VAL A 164 7.09 39.80 -11.68
C VAL A 164 8.15 40.65 -10.99
N LEU A 165 9.18 39.98 -10.46
CA LEU A 165 10.28 40.63 -9.76
C LEU A 165 11.28 41.21 -10.77
N PRO A 166 12.10 42.22 -10.38
CA PRO A 166 13.16 42.74 -11.23
C PRO A 166 14.08 41.64 -11.76
N LEU A 167 14.49 41.73 -13.02
CA LEU A 167 15.43 40.76 -13.59
C LEU A 167 16.76 40.83 -12.86
N ARG A 168 17.31 39.67 -12.51
CA ARG A 168 18.67 39.57 -11.94
C ARG A 168 19.60 38.96 -12.97
N LYS A 169 20.68 39.64 -13.32
CA LYS A 169 21.69 39.09 -14.24
C LYS A 169 22.53 38.03 -13.54
N LEU A 170 22.73 36.89 -14.20
CA LEU A 170 23.53 35.78 -13.70
C LEU A 170 24.99 35.85 -14.18
N PRO A 171 25.94 35.23 -13.46
CA PRO A 171 27.36 35.21 -13.84
C PRO A 171 27.66 34.60 -15.20
N ASN A 172 26.81 33.69 -15.68
CA ASN A 172 26.92 33.03 -16.98
C ASN A 172 26.35 33.89 -18.14
N GLY A 173 25.88 35.11 -17.86
CA GLY A 173 25.35 36.04 -18.85
C GLY A 173 23.84 35.93 -19.11
N THR A 174 23.14 34.92 -18.57
CA THR A 174 21.67 34.81 -18.62
C THR A 174 21.01 35.66 -17.53
N TYR A 175 19.69 35.68 -17.45
CA TYR A 175 18.93 36.40 -16.41
C TYR A 175 18.06 35.44 -15.59
N GLU A 176 17.78 35.76 -14.33
CA GLU A 176 16.73 35.13 -13.53
C GLU A 176 15.43 35.93 -13.67
N LEU A 177 14.40 35.26 -14.19
CA LEU A 177 13.01 35.69 -14.13
C LEU A 177 12.37 35.03 -12.92
N ARG A 178 12.02 35.84 -11.91
CA ARG A 178 11.42 35.40 -10.66
C ARG A 178 9.96 35.84 -10.63
N LEU A 179 9.05 34.89 -10.43
CA LEU A 179 7.60 35.09 -10.44
C LEU A 179 7.05 34.71 -9.06
N LEU A 180 6.40 35.65 -8.38
CA LEU A 180 5.63 35.35 -7.17
C LEU A 180 4.15 35.23 -7.55
N ILE A 181 3.63 34.02 -7.44
CA ILE A 181 2.26 33.66 -7.85
C ILE A 181 1.47 33.31 -6.59
N VAL A 182 0.38 34.03 -6.37
CA VAL A 182 -0.55 33.73 -5.25
C VAL A 182 -1.86 33.24 -5.84
N ILE A 183 -2.33 32.08 -5.38
CA ILE A 183 -3.50 31.40 -5.90
C ILE A 183 -4.41 31.04 -4.73
N ALA A 184 -5.69 31.39 -4.82
CA ALA A 184 -6.67 30.93 -3.83
C ALA A 184 -6.79 29.41 -3.88
N HIS A 185 -6.69 28.73 -2.74
CA HIS A 185 -6.66 27.26 -2.70
C HIS A 185 -7.98 26.62 -3.15
N GLN A 186 -9.08 27.38 -3.18
CA GLN A 186 -10.36 26.90 -3.73
C GLN A 186 -10.33 26.63 -5.23
N ILE A 187 -9.32 27.13 -5.97
CA ILE A 187 -9.17 26.89 -7.42
C ILE A 187 -7.96 26.03 -7.77
N SER A 188 -7.10 25.69 -6.81
CA SER A 188 -5.84 25.00 -7.09
C SER A 188 -5.36 24.19 -5.89
N ASP A 189 -4.62 23.12 -6.18
CA ASP A 189 -3.81 22.37 -5.23
C ASP A 189 -2.36 22.30 -5.73
N GLY A 190 -1.48 21.62 -4.98
CA GLY A 190 -0.07 21.48 -5.37
C GLY A 190 0.10 20.88 -6.76
N LEU A 191 -0.64 19.83 -7.08
CA LEU A 191 -0.54 19.13 -8.36
C LEU A 191 -1.01 19.99 -9.53
N SER A 192 -2.12 20.70 -9.36
CA SER A 192 -2.66 21.64 -10.36
C SER A 192 -1.67 22.78 -10.60
N ALA A 193 -1.13 23.39 -9.54
CA ALA A 193 -0.14 24.46 -9.65
C ALA A 193 1.13 24.02 -10.39
N TYR A 194 1.69 22.84 -10.07
CA TYR A 194 2.87 22.33 -10.77
C TYR A 194 2.60 22.03 -12.26
N ASN A 195 1.44 21.47 -12.59
CA ASN A 195 1.02 21.29 -13.98
C ASN A 195 0.93 22.64 -14.72
N TRP A 196 0.31 23.64 -14.10
CA TRP A 196 0.16 24.97 -14.70
C TRP A 196 1.51 25.69 -14.89
N PHE A 197 2.44 25.57 -13.95
CA PHE A 197 3.76 26.22 -14.07
C PHE A 197 4.66 25.52 -15.10
N SER A 198 4.58 24.19 -15.20
CA SER A 198 5.22 23.43 -16.27
C SER A 198 4.62 23.83 -17.63
N HIS A 199 3.30 23.98 -17.70
CA HIS A 199 2.63 24.43 -18.91
C HIS A 199 3.00 25.86 -19.29
N PHE A 200 3.07 26.79 -18.32
CA PHE A 200 3.53 28.15 -18.54
C PHE A 200 4.94 28.20 -19.14
N LEU A 201 5.87 27.36 -18.63
CA LEU A 201 7.22 27.25 -19.17
C LEU A 201 7.22 26.81 -20.64
N ARG A 202 6.32 25.89 -21.01
CA ARG A 202 6.14 25.48 -22.41
C ARG A 202 5.63 26.63 -23.27
N ILE A 203 4.61 27.37 -22.79
CA ILE A 203 3.99 28.47 -23.52
C ILE A 203 4.99 29.61 -23.76
N ILE A 204 5.69 30.08 -22.71
CA ILE A 204 6.58 31.25 -22.82
C ILE A 204 7.78 31.03 -23.77
N ASN A 205 8.16 29.77 -23.99
CA ASN A 205 9.20 29.36 -24.95
C ASN A 205 8.71 29.29 -26.41
N GLN A 206 7.41 29.39 -26.67
CA GLN A 206 6.89 29.45 -28.03
C GLN A 206 7.17 30.83 -28.67
N PRO A 207 7.26 30.92 -30.01
CA PRO A 207 7.24 32.21 -30.70
C PRO A 207 5.99 33.03 -30.36
N SER A 208 6.11 34.35 -30.16
CA SER A 208 4.97 35.19 -29.75
C SER A 208 3.77 35.11 -30.70
N GLN A 209 4.01 34.94 -32.01
CA GLN A 209 2.96 34.73 -33.02
C GLN A 209 2.14 33.46 -32.77
N ASN A 210 2.79 32.39 -32.30
CA ASN A 210 2.11 31.15 -31.98
C ASN A 210 1.27 31.28 -30.71
N ILE A 211 1.79 32.00 -29.69
CA ILE A 211 1.04 32.27 -28.46
C ILE A 211 -0.21 33.11 -28.79
N LEU A 212 -0.08 34.11 -29.67
CA LEU A 212 -1.22 34.92 -30.12
C LEU A 212 -2.27 34.08 -30.86
N ALA A 213 -1.84 33.26 -31.83
CA ALA A 213 -2.74 32.37 -32.55
C ALA A 213 -3.43 31.36 -31.61
N GLU A 214 -2.72 30.88 -30.58
CA GLU A 214 -3.27 30.01 -29.55
C GLU A 214 -4.35 30.74 -28.75
N ILE A 215 -4.08 31.96 -28.26
CA ILE A 215 -5.06 32.82 -27.56
C ILE A 215 -6.32 33.01 -28.43
N GLU A 216 -6.16 33.41 -29.70
CA GLU A 216 -7.27 33.59 -30.63
C GLU A 216 -8.12 32.31 -30.78
N SER A 217 -7.46 31.15 -30.80
CA SER A 217 -8.16 29.87 -30.99
C SER A 217 -8.95 29.39 -29.76
N VAL A 218 -8.57 29.81 -28.55
CA VAL A 218 -9.20 29.36 -27.29
C VAL A 218 -10.07 30.42 -26.62
N CYS A 219 -10.07 31.66 -27.12
CA CYS A 219 -10.83 32.79 -26.58
C CYS A 219 -12.32 32.76 -27.00
N THR A 220 -12.98 31.60 -26.91
CA THR A 220 -14.42 31.46 -27.19
C THR A 220 -15.16 30.76 -26.05
N SER A 221 -16.47 30.98 -25.97
CA SER A 221 -17.31 30.37 -24.91
C SER A 221 -17.27 28.84 -24.95
N GLU A 222 -17.22 28.25 -26.15
CA GLU A 222 -17.20 26.81 -26.38
C GLU A 222 -15.89 26.21 -25.87
N LYS A 223 -14.76 26.84 -26.20
CA LYS A 223 -13.43 26.37 -25.80
C LYS A 223 -13.19 26.51 -24.31
N ILE A 224 -13.66 27.60 -23.70
CA ILE A 224 -13.62 27.76 -22.24
C ILE A 224 -14.47 26.67 -21.58
N LYS A 225 -15.68 26.40 -22.07
CA LYS A 225 -16.56 25.37 -21.51
C LYS A 225 -15.93 23.97 -21.52
N GLU A 226 -15.22 23.60 -22.59
CA GLU A 226 -14.56 22.29 -22.73
C GLU A 226 -13.54 22.00 -21.61
N VAL A 227 -12.92 23.04 -21.03
CA VAL A 227 -11.85 22.90 -20.04
C VAL A 227 -12.25 23.36 -18.63
N LEU A 228 -13.50 23.78 -18.42
CA LEU A 228 -14.01 24.13 -17.10
C LEU A 228 -14.22 22.86 -16.25
N PRO A 229 -13.57 22.73 -15.08
CA PRO A 229 -13.67 21.53 -14.27
C PRO A 229 -15.00 21.48 -13.50
N ALA A 230 -15.53 20.27 -13.33
CA ALA A 230 -16.65 20.01 -12.42
C ALA A 230 -16.24 20.28 -10.95
N ALA A 231 -17.22 20.51 -10.08
CA ALA A 231 -16.96 20.57 -8.64
C ALA A 231 -16.48 19.20 -8.14
N GLN A 232 -15.65 19.20 -7.09
CA GLN A 232 -15.03 17.96 -6.60
C GLN A 232 -16.07 16.91 -6.19
N GLU A 233 -17.22 17.33 -5.63
CA GLU A 233 -18.27 16.41 -5.18
C GLU A 233 -18.97 15.69 -6.34
N ASP A 234 -18.94 16.27 -7.53
CA ASP A 234 -19.51 15.70 -8.75
C ASP A 234 -18.56 14.68 -9.41
N LEU A 235 -17.28 14.68 -8.99
CA LEU A 235 -16.28 13.69 -9.41
C LEU A 235 -16.24 12.46 -8.49
N TYR A 236 -16.97 12.47 -7.37
CA TYR A 236 -16.99 11.33 -6.47
C TYR A 236 -17.76 10.16 -7.09
N PRO A 237 -17.15 8.98 -7.22
CA PRO A 237 -17.88 7.81 -7.68
C PRO A 237 -18.95 7.42 -6.64
N PRO A 238 -20.02 6.72 -7.04
CA PRO A 238 -20.92 6.08 -6.10
C PRO A 238 -20.13 5.23 -5.11
N ILE A 239 -20.37 5.43 -3.80
CA ILE A 239 -19.65 4.68 -2.77
C ILE A 239 -20.05 3.21 -2.86
N ALA A 240 -19.13 2.34 -3.26
CA ALA A 240 -19.35 0.90 -3.38
C ALA A 240 -19.12 0.15 -2.04
N GLY A 241 -19.64 -1.07 -1.90
CA GLY A 241 -19.51 -1.93 -0.71
C GLY A 241 -20.74 -1.91 0.22
N ASN A 242 -20.68 -2.55 1.40
CA ASN A 242 -21.82 -2.57 2.33
C ASN A 242 -22.31 -1.18 2.73
N ARG A 243 -23.56 -1.15 3.21
CA ARG A 243 -24.20 0.02 3.82
C ARG A 243 -23.38 0.65 4.94
N ALA A 244 -22.62 -0.10 5.74
CA ALA A 244 -21.80 0.47 6.81
C ALA A 244 -20.58 1.21 6.26
N ARG A 245 -19.86 0.68 5.26
CA ARG A 245 -18.79 1.34 4.52
C ARG A 245 -19.32 2.57 3.78
N GLN A 246 -20.45 2.44 3.10
CA GLN A 246 -21.14 3.54 2.44
C GLN A 246 -21.45 4.65 3.44
N ARG A 247 -22.08 4.32 4.57
CA ARG A 247 -22.41 5.27 5.64
C ARG A 247 -21.17 5.83 6.31
N ARG A 248 -20.13 5.04 6.55
CA ARG A 248 -18.87 5.47 7.17
C ARG A 248 -18.15 6.45 6.25
N LEU A 249 -17.97 6.14 4.97
CA LEU A 249 -17.33 7.04 4.00
C LEU A 249 -18.17 8.29 3.75
N LEU A 250 -19.49 8.18 3.73
CA LEU A 250 -20.38 9.33 3.65
C LEU A 250 -20.30 10.18 4.93
N ALA A 251 -20.22 9.56 6.11
CA ALA A 251 -20.06 10.25 7.38
C ALA A 251 -18.68 10.93 7.52
N THR A 252 -17.59 10.21 7.28
CA THR A 252 -16.21 10.71 7.45
C THR A 252 -15.76 11.60 6.28
N GLY A 253 -16.20 11.32 5.06
CA GLY A 253 -15.78 12.01 3.85
C GLY A 253 -16.67 13.18 3.43
N TYR A 254 -18.00 13.11 3.66
CA TYR A 254 -18.94 14.14 3.21
C TYR A 254 -19.57 14.90 4.38
N VAL A 255 -20.18 14.20 5.35
CA VAL A 255 -20.83 14.83 6.53
C VAL A 255 -19.84 15.63 7.36
N THR A 256 -18.70 15.03 7.70
CA THR A 256 -17.62 15.72 8.44
C THR A 256 -17.19 16.99 7.72
N GLN A 257 -17.16 16.98 6.39
CA GLN A 257 -16.76 18.14 5.60
C GLN A 257 -17.84 19.22 5.59
N ILE A 258 -19.13 18.85 5.57
CA ILE A 258 -20.26 19.79 5.76
C ILE A 258 -20.16 20.46 7.13
N GLU A 259 -19.95 19.69 8.19
CA GLU A 259 -19.81 20.22 9.54
C GLU A 259 -18.63 21.18 9.66
N ARG A 260 -17.49 20.84 9.04
CA ARG A 260 -16.31 21.72 9.00
C ARG A 260 -16.60 23.03 8.26
N VAL A 261 -17.31 22.98 7.14
CA VAL A 261 -17.69 24.18 6.38
C VAL A 261 -18.61 25.07 7.20
N GLU A 262 -19.70 24.51 7.74
CA GLU A 262 -20.68 25.25 8.54
C GLU A 262 -20.06 25.86 9.80
N ALA A 263 -19.10 25.17 10.43
CA ALA A 263 -18.34 25.69 11.57
C ALA A 263 -17.46 26.90 11.19
N LYS A 264 -16.89 26.93 9.98
CA LYS A 264 -16.04 28.01 9.48
C LYS A 264 -16.81 29.24 9.02
N LEU A 265 -18.06 29.08 8.58
CA LEU A 265 -18.89 30.16 8.07
C LEU A 265 -19.35 31.11 9.19
N PRO A 266 -19.41 32.43 8.91
CA PRO A 266 -20.01 33.38 9.85
C PRO A 266 -21.51 33.07 10.02
N PRO A 267 -22.12 33.40 11.18
CA PRO A 267 -23.50 33.03 11.50
C PRO A 267 -24.53 33.36 10.42
N GLU A 268 -24.34 34.49 9.72
CA GLU A 268 -25.25 35.00 8.70
C GLU A 268 -25.17 34.24 7.36
N ARG A 269 -24.12 33.44 7.16
CA ARG A 269 -23.86 32.63 5.95
C ARG A 269 -24.10 31.13 6.17
N ARG A 270 -24.38 30.70 7.40
CA ARG A 270 -24.65 29.28 7.73
C ARG A 270 -25.99 28.84 7.14
N SER A 271 -26.11 27.57 6.77
CA SER A 271 -27.37 27.07 6.21
C SER A 271 -28.49 27.12 7.27
N PRO A 272 -29.65 27.74 7.00
CA PRO A 272 -30.76 27.83 7.96
C PRO A 272 -31.33 26.47 8.39
N SER A 273 -31.19 25.47 7.52
CA SER A 273 -31.63 24.09 7.75
C SER A 273 -30.53 23.18 8.32
N PHE A 274 -29.33 23.71 8.58
CA PHE A 274 -28.26 22.90 9.17
C PHE A 274 -28.55 22.60 10.65
N GLN A 275 -29.17 21.45 10.86
CA GLN A 275 -29.05 20.71 12.12
C GLN A 275 -27.85 19.80 11.97
N ASN A 276 -27.00 19.72 13.00
CA ASN A 276 -25.88 18.78 13.01
C ASN A 276 -26.44 17.40 12.59
N PRO A 277 -26.04 16.85 11.42
CA PRO A 277 -26.63 15.62 10.90
C PRO A 277 -26.35 14.41 11.81
N GLN A 278 -25.39 14.53 12.73
CA GLN A 278 -25.08 13.54 13.76
C GLN A 278 -25.93 13.70 15.03
N GLY A 279 -26.68 14.80 15.20
CA GLY A 279 -27.56 15.04 16.34
C GLY A 279 -26.84 14.94 17.70
N SER A 280 -27.30 14.04 18.57
CA SER A 280 -26.67 13.75 19.87
C SER A 280 -25.47 12.81 19.80
N LEU A 281 -25.18 12.21 18.63
CA LEU A 281 -24.07 11.29 18.41
C LEU A 281 -22.83 12.06 17.95
N ALA A 282 -22.45 13.10 18.69
CA ALA A 282 -21.24 13.84 18.38
C ALA A 282 -20.02 12.91 18.53
N PRO A 283 -19.20 12.73 17.49
CA PRO A 283 -17.97 11.97 17.61
C PRO A 283 -17.07 12.68 18.61
N SER A 284 -16.36 11.91 19.44
CA SER A 284 -15.25 12.43 20.24
C SER A 284 -14.13 12.83 19.29
N THR A 285 -14.28 13.95 18.60
CA THR A 285 -13.17 14.62 17.97
C THR A 285 -12.35 15.18 19.12
N ALA A 286 -11.36 14.41 19.57
CA ALA A 286 -10.25 14.99 20.31
C ALA A 286 -9.78 16.16 19.43
N GLY A 287 -10.03 17.38 19.88
CA GLY A 287 -9.54 18.58 19.23
C GLY A 287 -8.03 18.52 19.31
N TYR A 288 -7.39 17.85 18.34
CA TYR A 288 -5.95 17.93 18.18
C TYR A 288 -5.67 19.37 17.80
N GLY A 289 -5.27 20.15 18.81
CA GLY A 289 -5.04 21.58 18.69
C GLY A 289 -4.07 21.91 17.57
N ALA A 290 -3.12 21.01 17.25
CA ALA A 290 -2.26 21.15 16.09
C ALA A 290 -2.42 19.98 15.11
N THR A 291 -2.86 20.25 13.88
CA THR A 291 -2.70 19.28 12.80
C THR A 291 -1.28 19.39 12.24
N CYS A 292 -0.47 18.36 12.44
CA CYS A 292 0.81 18.19 11.72
C CYS A 292 0.52 17.57 10.35
N GLY A 293 0.23 18.42 9.36
CA GLY A 293 -0.08 17.98 8.00
C GLY A 293 1.19 17.83 7.18
N VAL A 294 1.54 16.59 6.82
CA VAL A 294 2.61 16.33 5.85
C VAL A 294 1.97 15.96 4.52
N SER A 295 2.24 16.74 3.47
CA SER A 295 1.85 16.46 2.09
C SER A 295 3.10 16.22 1.25
N SER A 296 3.05 15.26 0.34
CA SER A 296 4.14 15.00 -0.60
C SER A 296 3.62 14.99 -2.02
N ILE A 297 4.30 15.72 -2.90
CA ILE A 297 4.05 15.67 -4.34
C ILE A 297 4.93 14.61 -5.04
N GLY A 298 5.89 14.03 -4.32
CA GLY A 298 6.84 13.08 -4.88
C GLY A 298 7.84 13.72 -5.86
N PRO A 299 8.31 12.98 -6.88
CA PRO A 299 9.34 13.45 -7.81
C PRO A 299 8.79 14.51 -8.77
N LEU A 300 9.41 15.69 -8.76
CA LEU A 300 9.09 16.81 -9.65
C LEU A 300 9.63 16.63 -11.07
N ALA A 301 10.41 15.57 -11.34
CA ALA A 301 11.06 15.31 -12.62
C ALA A 301 10.09 15.24 -13.82
N THR A 302 8.83 14.88 -13.58
CA THR A 302 7.78 14.84 -14.61
C THR A 302 7.28 16.22 -15.00
N PHE A 303 7.40 17.21 -14.12
CA PHE A 303 6.94 18.59 -14.36
C PHE A 303 8.10 19.52 -14.73
N PHE A 304 9.23 19.37 -14.02
CA PHE A 304 10.38 20.26 -14.12
C PHE A 304 11.67 19.46 -14.21
N LYS A 305 12.45 19.77 -15.25
CA LYS A 305 13.79 19.25 -15.43
C LYS A 305 14.69 20.37 -15.94
N ARG A 306 15.77 20.66 -15.22
CA ARG A 306 16.77 21.64 -15.64
C ARG A 306 17.48 21.14 -16.90
N GLY A 307 17.86 22.06 -17.78
CA GLY A 307 18.49 21.79 -19.07
C GLY A 307 17.52 21.25 -20.13
N THR A 308 16.21 21.48 -19.97
CA THR A 308 15.22 21.12 -21.00
C THR A 308 15.29 22.08 -22.18
N TYR A 309 15.56 23.36 -21.91
CA TYR A 309 15.74 24.40 -22.93
C TYR A 309 17.18 24.93 -22.92
N ASP A 310 17.79 25.06 -24.10
CA ASP A 310 19.12 25.65 -24.24
C ASP A 310 19.07 27.17 -24.18
N LEU A 311 19.88 27.76 -23.30
CA LEU A 311 20.00 29.20 -23.09
C LEU A 311 21.30 29.80 -23.63
N LYS A 312 22.25 28.97 -24.09
CA LYS A 312 23.59 29.43 -24.51
C LYS A 312 23.58 30.05 -25.89
N ASP A 313 22.82 29.46 -26.81
CA ASP A 313 22.64 29.97 -28.16
C ASP A 313 21.15 30.05 -28.49
N LEU A 314 20.64 31.28 -28.61
CA LEU A 314 19.25 31.49 -29.02
C LEU A 314 19.04 31.15 -30.51
N GLY A 315 20.09 31.08 -31.32
CA GLY A 315 19.98 31.03 -32.78
C GLY A 315 19.06 32.13 -33.29
N ASP A 316 18.05 31.73 -34.08
CA ASP A 316 17.03 32.62 -34.63
C ASP A 316 15.93 33.03 -33.63
N LYS A 317 15.91 32.45 -32.42
CA LYS A 317 14.93 32.81 -31.39
C LYS A 317 15.25 34.18 -30.77
N ASP A 318 14.21 34.83 -30.29
CA ASP A 318 14.25 36.11 -29.55
C ASP A 318 14.26 35.91 -28.03
N PHE A 319 13.88 34.72 -27.55
CA PHE A 319 13.75 34.38 -26.13
C PHE A 319 13.85 32.85 -25.92
N ALA A 320 14.43 32.46 -24.79
CA ALA A 320 14.35 31.11 -24.25
C ALA A 320 14.32 31.16 -22.72
N ALA A 321 13.61 30.22 -22.10
CA ALA A 321 13.52 30.05 -20.65
C ALA A 321 13.69 28.59 -20.26
N ASP A 322 14.46 28.33 -19.23
CA ASP A 322 14.63 26.99 -18.64
C ASP A 322 14.27 27.03 -17.15
N PHE A 323 13.77 25.91 -16.65
CA PHE A 323 13.42 25.77 -15.25
C PHE A 323 14.64 25.93 -14.35
N ARG A 324 14.52 26.69 -13.26
CA ARG A 324 15.56 26.79 -12.24
C ARG A 324 15.08 26.30 -10.90
N ASP A 325 14.01 26.87 -10.36
CA ASP A 325 13.53 26.49 -9.03
C ASP A 325 12.04 26.79 -8.85
N VAL A 326 11.40 26.06 -7.94
CA VAL A 326 10.02 26.36 -7.53
C VAL A 326 9.85 26.05 -6.05
N ASN A 327 9.36 27.02 -5.30
CA ASN A 327 8.95 26.84 -3.91
C ASN A 327 7.46 27.17 -3.81
N ILE A 328 6.65 26.19 -3.41
CA ILE A 328 5.21 26.37 -3.19
C ILE A 328 4.90 26.02 -1.75
N GLY A 329 4.10 26.83 -1.09
CA GLY A 329 3.55 26.50 0.21
C GLY A 329 2.13 27.04 0.38
N VAL A 330 1.50 26.55 1.43
CA VAL A 330 0.14 26.88 1.85
C VAL A 330 0.25 27.64 3.16
N ARG A 331 -0.44 28.78 3.28
CA ARG A 331 -0.46 29.51 4.55
C ARG A 331 -1.16 28.68 5.62
N ALA A 332 -0.43 28.30 6.66
CA ALA A 332 -0.92 27.52 7.79
C ALA A 332 -2.12 28.19 8.48
N ARG A 333 -3.04 27.36 9.00
CA ARG A 333 -4.11 27.83 9.90
C ARG A 333 -3.58 28.00 11.33
N GLU A 334 -4.42 28.59 12.18
CA GLU A 334 -4.16 28.71 13.61
C GLU A 334 -3.83 27.33 14.19
N ASN A 335 -2.76 27.28 14.97
CA ASN A 335 -2.20 26.08 15.57
C ASN A 335 -1.70 24.99 14.60
N GLU A 336 -1.60 25.23 13.29
CA GLU A 336 -1.11 24.20 12.35
C GLU A 336 0.41 24.20 12.16
N PHE A 337 0.96 23.01 11.89
CA PHE A 337 2.30 22.80 11.35
C PHE A 337 2.19 22.04 10.02
N LEU A 338 2.43 22.72 8.91
CA LEU A 338 2.32 22.15 7.57
C LEU A 338 3.71 21.94 6.96
N VAL A 339 3.90 20.76 6.40
CA VAL A 339 5.11 20.38 5.67
C VAL A 339 4.70 19.88 4.28
N GLY A 340 5.13 20.59 3.25
CA GLY A 340 5.13 20.10 1.87
C GLY A 340 6.49 19.50 1.54
N SER A 341 6.54 18.27 1.04
CA SER A 341 7.78 17.65 0.55
C SER A 341 7.74 17.39 -0.94
N SER A 342 8.91 17.52 -1.59
CA SER A 342 9.09 17.26 -3.01
C SER A 342 10.51 16.78 -3.28
N THR A 343 10.72 16.06 -4.38
CA THR A 343 12.06 15.63 -4.81
C THR A 343 12.38 16.20 -6.18
N SER A 344 13.47 16.96 -6.32
CA SER A 344 13.88 17.52 -7.61
C SER A 344 14.29 16.44 -8.62
N ALA A 345 14.43 16.81 -9.89
CA ALA A 345 14.90 15.89 -10.93
C ALA A 345 16.33 15.36 -10.66
N GLU A 346 17.12 16.10 -9.90
CA GLU A 346 18.47 15.74 -9.45
C GLU A 346 18.47 14.89 -8.18
N GLY A 347 17.30 14.53 -7.65
CA GLY A 347 17.16 13.71 -6.44
C GLY A 347 17.25 14.49 -5.13
N ILE A 348 17.23 15.82 -5.17
CA ILE A 348 17.29 16.66 -3.97
C ILE A 348 15.91 16.71 -3.31
N ILE A 349 15.82 16.27 -2.06
CA ILE A 349 14.58 16.35 -1.27
C ILE A 349 14.47 17.74 -0.67
N GLY A 350 13.37 18.43 -0.96
CA GLY A 350 13.04 19.74 -0.41
C GLY A 350 11.82 19.69 0.49
N PHE A 351 11.85 20.48 1.57
CA PHE A 351 10.73 20.67 2.49
C PHE A 351 10.31 22.14 2.54
N GLY A 352 9.06 22.43 2.19
CA GLY A 352 8.41 23.70 2.44
C GLY A 352 7.62 23.62 3.75
N VAL A 353 7.96 24.46 4.73
CA VAL A 353 7.30 24.46 6.04
C VAL A 353 6.53 25.76 6.24
N SER A 354 5.28 25.66 6.66
CA SER A 354 4.45 26.79 7.08
C SER A 354 3.80 26.44 8.43
N TYR A 355 3.89 27.33 9.40
CA TYR A 355 3.34 27.08 10.73
C TYR A 355 2.86 28.36 11.40
N ASP A 356 1.93 28.21 12.35
CA ASP A 356 1.47 29.31 13.19
C ASP A 356 2.49 29.59 14.31
N LEU A 357 3.21 30.70 14.17
CA LEU A 357 4.20 31.17 15.15
C LEU A 357 3.61 31.50 16.53
N ASN A 358 2.29 31.72 16.64
CA ASN A 358 1.65 31.96 17.93
C ASN A 358 1.44 30.67 18.72
N ALA A 359 1.37 29.54 18.04
CA ALA A 359 1.10 28.23 18.62
C ALA A 359 2.33 27.32 18.66
N ILE A 360 3.27 27.53 17.74
CA ILE A 360 4.45 26.68 17.55
C ILE A 360 5.71 27.52 17.67
N SER A 361 6.56 27.15 18.63
CA SER A 361 7.83 27.82 18.89
C SER A 361 8.76 27.72 17.67
N ALA A 362 9.40 28.83 17.32
CA ALA A 362 10.38 28.88 16.24
C ALA A 362 11.57 27.95 16.54
N GLU A 363 11.95 27.80 17.80
CA GLU A 363 12.98 26.86 18.25
C GLU A 363 12.58 25.41 17.96
N ALA A 364 11.32 25.04 18.21
CA ALA A 364 10.82 23.70 17.90
C ALA A 364 10.79 23.44 16.37
N ALA A 365 10.42 24.44 15.58
CA ALA A 365 10.48 24.36 14.12
C ALA A 365 11.93 24.24 13.60
N GLU A 366 12.90 24.91 14.23
CA GLU A 366 14.31 24.78 13.88
C GLU A 366 14.87 23.42 14.27
N VAL A 367 14.53 22.88 15.45
CA VAL A 367 14.89 21.51 15.84
C VAL A 367 14.33 20.50 14.84
N TRP A 368 13.09 20.70 14.38
CA TRP A 368 12.51 19.87 13.33
C TRP A 368 13.35 19.94 12.04
N LYS A 369 13.72 21.15 11.60
CA LYS A 369 14.53 21.35 10.41
C LYS A 369 15.89 20.67 10.53
N GLU A 370 16.63 20.91 11.62
CA GLU A 370 17.94 20.29 11.88
C GLU A 370 17.84 18.75 11.89
N THR A 371 16.78 18.22 12.50
CA THR A 371 16.51 16.77 12.53
C THR A 371 16.31 16.23 11.12
N MET A 372 15.56 16.93 10.27
CA MET A 372 15.28 16.52 8.89
C MET A 372 16.52 16.63 7.99
N GLU A 373 17.32 17.70 8.14
CA GLU A 373 18.57 17.89 7.41
C GLU A 373 19.60 16.80 7.77
N GLY A 374 19.67 16.40 9.05
CA GLY A 374 20.58 15.35 9.53
C GLY A 374 20.09 13.91 9.35
N MET A 375 18.85 13.68 8.89
CA MET A 375 18.20 12.36 8.91
C MET A 375 18.93 11.29 8.08
N LEU A 376 19.60 11.71 7.01
CA LEU A 376 20.32 10.82 6.08
C LEU A 376 21.84 10.82 6.30
N GLU A 377 22.34 11.60 7.26
CA GLU A 377 23.75 11.58 7.64
C GLU A 377 24.03 10.31 8.46
N ALA A 378 25.19 9.68 8.23
CA ALA A 378 25.60 8.52 9.02
C ALA A 378 25.68 8.94 10.49
N ARG A 379 24.80 8.38 11.34
CA ARG A 379 24.65 8.73 12.76
C ARG A 379 26.00 9.01 13.43
N ARG A 380 26.34 10.30 13.59
CA ARG A 380 27.02 10.72 14.81
C ARG A 380 25.96 10.72 15.89
N GLU A 381 26.24 10.12 17.03
CA GLU A 381 25.36 10.17 18.19
C GLU A 381 24.98 11.64 18.45
N LEU A 382 23.73 12.01 18.13
CA LEU A 382 23.13 13.25 18.59
C LEU A 382 22.99 13.13 20.10
N SER A 383 24.04 13.52 20.82
CA SER A 383 23.96 13.76 22.25
C SER A 383 23.07 14.99 22.44
N LEU A 384 21.81 14.76 22.79
CA LEU A 384 20.93 15.79 23.35
C LEU A 384 21.62 16.36 24.60
N ARG A 385 22.36 17.45 24.44
CA ARG A 385 22.74 18.34 25.54
C ARG A 385 21.85 19.56 25.44
N ILE A 386 20.87 19.62 26.34
CA ILE A 386 20.16 20.86 26.66
C ILE A 386 21.22 21.81 27.24
N PHE A 387 21.58 22.87 26.51
CA PHE A 387 22.39 23.96 27.05
C PHE A 387 21.50 25.21 27.21
N PRO A 388 21.60 25.94 28.34
CA PRO A 388 20.86 27.17 28.53
C PRO A 388 21.51 28.32 27.76
N ALA A 389 20.68 29.31 27.41
CA ALA A 389 21.04 30.51 26.67
C ALA A 389 22.25 31.27 27.23
N ASN A 390 23.21 31.63 26.37
CA ASN A 390 23.76 32.99 26.17
C ASN A 390 25.10 32.98 25.37
N SER A 391 25.19 33.92 24.40
CA SER A 391 26.38 34.64 23.87
C SER A 391 27.64 33.91 23.32
N LEU A 392 27.95 34.22 22.05
CA LEU A 392 29.24 34.58 21.39
C LEU A 392 30.56 33.79 21.60
N GLU A 393 31.22 33.58 20.45
CA GLU A 393 32.69 33.51 20.15
C GLU A 393 33.56 32.24 20.35
N PHE A 394 34.22 31.91 19.23
CA PHE A 394 35.52 31.25 18.96
C PHE A 394 35.89 29.82 19.41
N CYS A 395 36.53 29.17 18.43
CA CYS A 395 37.20 27.87 18.35
C CYS A 395 38.13 27.51 19.52
N ASN A 396 38.13 26.23 19.94
CA ASN A 396 39.35 25.46 20.19
C ASN A 396 39.06 23.94 20.32
N HIS A 397 39.87 23.15 19.61
CA HIS A 397 39.93 21.69 19.70
C HIS A 397 40.29 21.20 21.11
N THR A 398 39.78 20.02 21.49
CA THR A 398 40.60 18.91 22.05
C THR A 398 39.80 17.60 22.02
N GLU A 399 40.35 16.60 21.33
CA GLU A 399 39.94 15.21 21.49
C GLU A 399 40.25 14.72 22.91
N THR A 400 39.34 13.93 23.48
CA THR A 400 39.70 12.87 24.43
C THR A 400 38.74 11.71 24.24
N MET A 401 39.25 10.64 23.62
CA MET A 401 38.63 9.32 23.65
C MET A 401 38.64 8.81 25.10
N PHE A 402 37.47 8.47 25.63
CA PHE A 402 37.34 7.52 26.72
C PHE A 402 36.24 6.52 26.38
N SER A 403 36.55 5.24 26.49
CA SER A 403 35.58 4.16 26.43
C SER A 403 34.90 4.01 27.78
N LEU A 404 33.58 3.95 27.78
CA LEU A 404 32.81 3.40 28.89
C LEU A 404 32.33 2.00 28.47
N PRO A 405 32.55 0.96 29.30
CA PRO A 405 32.02 -0.36 29.02
C PRO A 405 30.49 -0.29 28.98
N ARG A 406 29.89 -0.94 27.98
CA ARG A 406 28.46 -1.26 27.98
C ARG A 406 28.08 -1.78 29.36
N ILE A 407 27.22 -1.06 30.07
CA ILE A 407 26.47 -1.61 31.19
C ILE A 407 25.51 -2.60 30.53
N SER A 408 25.94 -3.86 30.41
CA SER A 408 25.03 -4.96 30.21
C SER A 408 24.15 -5.02 31.45
N LEU A 409 22.83 -4.90 31.26
CA LEU A 409 21.94 -5.43 32.27
C LEU A 409 22.30 -6.91 32.47
N PRO A 410 22.48 -7.35 33.72
CA PRO A 410 22.80 -8.75 34.00
C PRO A 410 21.77 -9.68 33.36
N SER A 411 22.27 -10.74 32.73
CA SER A 411 21.51 -11.78 32.02
C SER A 411 20.47 -12.52 32.88
N PHE A 412 20.42 -12.30 34.20
CA PHE A 412 19.48 -12.98 35.11
C PHE A 412 18.09 -12.32 35.19
N LEU A 413 17.86 -11.15 34.56
CA LEU A 413 16.54 -10.48 34.52
C LEU A 413 15.74 -10.75 33.22
N ARG A 414 16.31 -11.50 32.25
CA ARG A 414 15.52 -12.09 31.15
C ARG A 414 14.93 -13.40 31.65
N ALA A 415 13.67 -13.38 32.04
CA ALA A 415 12.92 -14.60 32.30
C ALA A 415 12.79 -15.38 30.97
N GLY A 416 13.62 -16.42 30.81
CA GLY A 416 13.41 -17.52 29.86
C GLY A 416 14.33 -17.61 28.64
N GLU A 417 15.66 -17.43 28.76
CA GLU A 417 16.59 -17.93 27.74
C GLU A 417 17.03 -19.36 28.09
N GLY A 418 16.24 -20.34 27.61
CA GLY A 418 16.75 -21.69 27.40
C GLY A 418 17.50 -21.76 26.07
N THR A 419 18.49 -22.64 25.96
CA THR A 419 19.06 -23.02 24.65
C THR A 419 17.98 -23.74 23.85
N HIS A 420 17.34 -23.06 22.90
CA HIS A 420 16.38 -23.70 22.00
C HIS A 420 17.10 -24.58 20.98
N LEU A 421 16.59 -25.79 20.74
CA LEU A 421 17.04 -26.60 19.62
C LEU A 421 16.65 -25.92 18.31
N THR A 422 17.62 -25.72 17.42
CA THR A 422 17.44 -25.03 16.15
C THR A 422 17.71 -25.95 14.99
N VAL A 423 16.88 -25.86 13.95
CA VAL A 423 17.24 -26.30 12.61
C VAL A 423 18.10 -25.21 11.96
N ASP A 424 19.38 -25.47 11.71
CA ASP A 424 20.32 -24.52 11.12
C ASP A 424 20.45 -24.77 9.61
N LEU A 425 19.81 -23.92 8.82
CA LEU A 425 19.83 -24.00 7.36
C LEU A 425 20.08 -22.60 6.76
N PRO A 426 20.78 -22.52 5.62
CA PRO A 426 20.88 -21.27 4.90
C PRO A 426 19.49 -20.81 4.44
N SER A 427 19.27 -19.50 4.53
CA SER A 427 18.06 -18.86 3.97
C SER A 427 17.94 -19.17 2.48
N VAL A 428 16.71 -19.40 2.03
CA VAL A 428 16.41 -19.31 0.60
C VAL A 428 16.66 -17.88 0.11
N LYS A 429 16.83 -17.72 -1.20
CA LYS A 429 16.91 -16.37 -1.79
C LYS A 429 15.58 -15.66 -1.57
N ILE A 430 15.62 -14.52 -0.88
CA ILE A 430 14.46 -13.64 -0.73
C ILE A 430 14.36 -12.77 -1.98
N HIS A 431 13.17 -12.69 -2.56
CA HIS A 431 12.87 -11.95 -3.77
C HIS A 431 12.09 -10.69 -3.42
N ASP A 432 12.76 -9.54 -3.34
CA ASP A 432 12.07 -8.27 -3.11
C ASP A 432 11.27 -7.82 -4.34
N ILE A 433 9.99 -8.19 -4.40
CA ILE A 433 9.07 -7.77 -5.46
C ILE A 433 8.49 -6.38 -5.19
N GLU A 434 8.59 -5.85 -3.97
CA GLU A 434 7.96 -4.60 -3.57
C GLU A 434 8.68 -3.39 -4.17
N THR A 435 9.99 -3.44 -4.30
CA THR A 435 10.82 -2.31 -4.79
C THR A 435 11.44 -2.55 -6.17
N SER A 436 11.32 -3.76 -6.73
CA SER A 436 11.97 -4.11 -8.00
C SER A 436 11.47 -3.26 -9.18
N ALA A 437 12.42 -2.78 -9.99
CA ALA A 437 12.15 -2.03 -11.22
C ALA A 437 11.90 -2.93 -12.44
N GLU A 438 12.22 -4.22 -12.36
CA GLU A 438 12.11 -5.16 -13.48
C GLU A 438 10.65 -5.53 -13.81
N LYS A 439 10.34 -5.71 -15.10
CA LYS A 439 8.97 -6.00 -15.57
C LYS A 439 8.34 -7.19 -14.84
N ARG A 440 9.05 -8.31 -14.73
CA ARG A 440 8.53 -9.58 -14.20
C ARG A 440 8.12 -9.51 -12.72
N PRO A 441 8.99 -9.12 -11.77
CA PRO A 441 8.59 -8.95 -10.37
C PRO A 441 7.53 -7.85 -10.18
N ARG A 442 7.54 -6.80 -11.00
CA ARG A 442 6.46 -5.80 -11.00
C ARG A 442 5.12 -6.41 -11.40
N THR A 443 5.07 -7.23 -12.45
CA THR A 443 3.85 -7.97 -12.84
C THR A 443 3.35 -8.82 -11.68
N LEU A 444 4.23 -9.62 -11.05
CA LEU A 444 3.85 -10.42 -9.88
C LEU A 444 3.26 -9.56 -8.75
N LYS A 445 3.93 -8.46 -8.37
CA LYS A 445 3.43 -7.51 -7.37
C LYS A 445 2.04 -6.98 -7.72
N HIS A 446 1.84 -6.55 -8.96
CA HIS A 446 0.57 -5.98 -9.40
C HIS A 446 -0.56 -7.01 -9.41
N LEU A 447 -0.29 -8.26 -9.83
CA LEU A 447 -1.27 -9.34 -9.80
C LEU A 447 -1.64 -9.76 -8.38
N LEU A 448 -0.66 -9.86 -7.47
CA LEU A 448 -0.94 -10.12 -6.05
C LEU A 448 -1.81 -9.02 -5.42
N LYS A 449 -1.53 -7.75 -5.74
CA LYS A 449 -2.36 -6.62 -5.28
C LYS A 449 -3.75 -6.61 -5.91
N ALA A 450 -3.86 -6.98 -7.18
CA ALA A 450 -5.15 -7.10 -7.86
C ALA A 450 -5.98 -8.24 -7.25
N ASN A 451 -5.36 -9.38 -6.96
CA ASN A 451 -6.01 -10.48 -6.26
C ASN A 451 -6.55 -10.03 -4.90
N HIS A 452 -5.68 -9.42 -4.09
CA HIS A 452 -6.01 -8.91 -2.77
C HIS A 452 -7.17 -7.90 -2.77
N ALA A 453 -7.19 -7.01 -3.77
CA ALA A 453 -8.23 -6.00 -3.88
C ALA A 453 -9.58 -6.57 -4.33
N ASN A 454 -9.57 -7.58 -5.19
CA ASN A 454 -10.77 -8.05 -5.88
C ASN A 454 -11.42 -9.28 -5.24
N TYR A 455 -10.62 -10.20 -4.68
CA TYR A 455 -11.08 -11.54 -4.30
C TYR A 455 -10.83 -11.85 -2.83
N SER A 456 -11.78 -12.60 -2.26
CA SER A 456 -11.70 -13.11 -0.89
C SER A 456 -10.52 -14.09 -0.71
N ILE A 457 -9.97 -14.16 0.51
CA ILE A 457 -8.92 -15.14 0.85
C ILE A 457 -9.50 -16.53 1.13
N ILE A 458 -10.80 -16.60 1.42
CA ILE A 458 -11.57 -17.84 1.61
C ILE A 458 -12.86 -17.75 0.78
N TYR A 459 -13.12 -18.74 -0.06
CA TYR A 459 -14.21 -18.75 -1.04
C TYR A 459 -14.98 -20.08 -1.02
N HIS A 460 -16.10 -20.15 -1.74
CA HIS A 460 -17.08 -21.25 -1.72
C HIS A 460 -17.55 -21.57 -0.30
N ASN A 461 -18.42 -20.71 0.23
CA ASN A 461 -18.98 -20.87 1.59
C ASN A 461 -17.88 -21.02 2.66
N LEU A 462 -16.84 -20.18 2.58
CA LEU A 462 -15.76 -20.12 3.57
C LEU A 462 -15.00 -21.46 3.77
N THR A 463 -14.91 -22.25 2.70
CA THR A 463 -14.31 -23.60 2.74
C THR A 463 -12.96 -23.66 2.06
N PHE A 464 -12.82 -23.08 0.86
CA PHE A 464 -11.59 -23.15 0.06
C PHE A 464 -10.73 -21.91 0.24
N HIS A 465 -9.42 -22.05 0.01
CA HIS A 465 -8.43 -20.97 0.18
C HIS A 465 -8.04 -20.40 -1.17
N ASN A 466 -7.93 -19.08 -1.31
CA ASN A 466 -7.44 -18.48 -2.53
C ASN A 466 -5.98 -18.87 -2.79
N HIS A 467 -5.74 -19.64 -3.86
CA HIS A 467 -4.43 -20.20 -4.21
C HIS A 467 -3.60 -19.30 -5.12
N THR A 468 -4.15 -18.17 -5.60
CA THR A 468 -3.49 -17.24 -6.53
C THR A 468 -2.07 -16.87 -6.09
N PRO A 469 -1.81 -16.49 -4.81
CA PRO A 469 -0.45 -16.18 -4.37
C PRO A 469 0.52 -17.36 -4.46
N HIS A 470 0.03 -18.59 -4.24
CA HIS A 470 0.85 -19.80 -4.25
C HIS A 470 1.29 -20.16 -5.66
N ILE A 471 0.36 -20.14 -6.64
CA ILE A 471 0.68 -20.48 -8.02
C ILE A 471 1.51 -19.38 -8.70
N LEU A 472 1.14 -18.11 -8.55
CA LEU A 472 1.90 -16.99 -9.10
C LEU A 472 3.32 -16.95 -8.52
N GLY A 473 3.46 -17.13 -7.20
CA GLY A 473 4.75 -17.21 -6.53
C GLY A 473 5.59 -18.38 -7.04
N SER A 474 4.99 -19.57 -7.17
CA SER A 474 5.70 -20.75 -7.66
C SER A 474 6.17 -20.60 -9.10
N ALA A 475 5.29 -20.17 -9.99
CA ALA A 475 5.61 -19.97 -11.41
C ALA A 475 6.72 -18.92 -11.57
N TYR A 476 6.64 -17.80 -10.85
CA TYR A 476 7.69 -16.77 -10.84
C TYR A 476 9.05 -17.32 -10.41
N LEU A 477 9.08 -18.07 -9.29
CA LEU A 477 10.31 -18.64 -8.72
C LEU A 477 10.91 -19.75 -9.59
N LEU A 478 10.08 -20.45 -10.39
CA LEU A 478 10.52 -21.43 -11.38
C LEU A 478 10.97 -20.80 -12.71
N GLY A 479 10.77 -19.49 -12.91
CA GLY A 479 11.25 -18.79 -14.11
C GLY A 479 10.15 -18.35 -15.09
N GLY A 480 8.87 -18.46 -14.73
CA GLY A 480 7.74 -18.02 -15.56
C GLY A 480 7.86 -16.56 -16.02
N THR A 481 7.40 -16.27 -17.23
CA THR A 481 7.44 -14.92 -17.83
C THR A 481 6.33 -14.01 -17.28
N ALA A 482 6.40 -12.72 -17.55
CA ALA A 482 5.32 -11.80 -17.17
C ALA A 482 3.99 -12.17 -17.83
N GLU A 483 4.03 -12.63 -19.07
CA GLU A 483 2.86 -13.07 -19.84
C GLU A 483 2.24 -14.32 -19.21
N HIS A 484 3.07 -15.31 -18.86
CA HIS A 484 2.63 -16.52 -18.18
C HIS A 484 1.97 -16.23 -16.81
N LEU A 485 2.49 -15.26 -16.05
CA LEU A 485 1.88 -14.85 -14.79
C LEU A 485 0.48 -14.22 -14.99
N ASN A 486 0.26 -13.46 -16.07
CA ASN A 486 -1.07 -12.94 -16.38
C ASN A 486 -2.04 -14.07 -16.74
N GLU A 487 -1.61 -15.03 -17.57
CA GLU A 487 -2.42 -16.21 -17.94
C GLU A 487 -2.86 -17.01 -16.70
N ILE A 488 -1.94 -17.22 -15.74
CA ILE A 488 -2.25 -17.86 -14.46
C ILE A 488 -3.30 -17.05 -13.70
N TYR A 489 -3.12 -15.74 -13.57
CA TYR A 489 -4.04 -14.89 -12.82
C TYR A 489 -5.44 -14.87 -13.45
N GLU A 490 -5.52 -14.75 -14.79
CA GLU A 490 -6.79 -14.80 -15.52
C GLU A 490 -7.50 -16.13 -15.28
N LYS A 491 -6.75 -17.25 -15.27
CA LYS A 491 -7.32 -18.57 -15.03
C LYS A 491 -7.84 -18.75 -13.59
N GLU A 492 -7.06 -18.33 -12.59
CA GLU A 492 -7.48 -18.39 -11.19
C GLU A 492 -8.72 -17.52 -10.94
N ALA A 493 -8.77 -16.32 -11.54
CA ALA A 493 -9.87 -15.38 -11.40
C ALA A 493 -11.24 -15.92 -11.86
N GLU A 494 -11.29 -16.96 -12.71
CA GLU A 494 -12.54 -17.58 -13.17
C GLU A 494 -13.36 -18.23 -12.06
N VAL A 495 -12.70 -18.71 -10.98
CA VAL A 495 -13.34 -19.48 -9.90
C VAL A 495 -13.40 -18.73 -8.57
N LEU A 496 -12.74 -17.58 -8.46
CA LEU A 496 -12.65 -16.82 -7.22
C LEU A 496 -13.89 -15.94 -6.99
N GLU A 497 -14.25 -15.80 -5.72
CA GLU A 497 -15.38 -14.98 -5.28
C GLU A 497 -14.89 -13.61 -4.80
N PRO A 498 -15.61 -12.52 -5.13
CA PRO A 498 -15.27 -11.19 -4.64
C PRO A 498 -15.41 -11.11 -3.11
N TRP A 499 -14.88 -10.03 -2.52
CA TRP A 499 -15.07 -9.78 -1.11
C TRP A 499 -16.54 -9.65 -0.71
N HIS A 500 -16.90 -10.36 0.35
CA HIS A 500 -18.14 -10.14 1.09
C HIS A 500 -17.86 -9.34 2.36
N ASP A 501 -18.86 -8.57 2.77
CA ASP A 501 -18.77 -7.74 3.96
C ASP A 501 -18.77 -8.60 5.22
N ALA A 502 -17.89 -8.27 6.18
CA ALA A 502 -17.85 -8.97 7.45
C ALA A 502 -19.09 -8.63 8.32
N PRO A 503 -19.53 -9.53 9.22
CA PRO A 503 -20.64 -9.26 10.12
C PRO A 503 -20.42 -8.08 11.09
N GLY A 504 -19.17 -7.73 11.37
CA GLY A 504 -18.77 -6.62 12.23
C GLY A 504 -17.31 -6.24 12.03
N GLU A 505 -16.91 -5.11 12.61
CA GLU A 505 -15.52 -4.64 12.62
C GLU A 505 -14.72 -5.34 13.73
N ILE A 506 -13.40 -5.43 13.54
CA ILE A 506 -12.44 -5.96 14.52
C ILE A 506 -11.50 -4.84 14.96
N THR A 507 -11.23 -4.76 16.26
CA THR A 507 -10.32 -3.78 16.85
C THR A 507 -9.13 -4.47 17.53
N LYS A 508 -8.16 -3.66 17.97
CA LYS A 508 -6.99 -4.18 18.68
C LYS A 508 -7.33 -4.82 20.04
N ASP A 509 -8.43 -4.39 20.67
CA ASP A 509 -8.78 -4.85 22.01
C ASP A 509 -9.53 -6.19 21.99
N ASP A 510 -10.20 -6.52 20.88
CA ASP A 510 -11.11 -7.68 20.78
C ASP A 510 -10.76 -8.67 19.65
N TRP A 511 -9.75 -8.42 18.80
CA TRP A 511 -9.45 -9.31 17.65
C TRP A 511 -9.30 -10.79 17.98
N ARG A 512 -8.82 -11.13 19.19
CA ARG A 512 -8.69 -12.53 19.61
C ARG A 512 -10.03 -13.22 19.83
N GLU A 513 -11.11 -12.49 20.12
CA GLU A 513 -12.47 -13.01 20.27
C GLU A 513 -13.09 -13.46 18.95
N PHE A 514 -12.47 -13.09 17.83
CA PHE A 514 -12.89 -13.44 16.47
C PHE A 514 -12.05 -14.56 15.84
N LEU A 515 -11.05 -15.09 16.54
CA LEU A 515 -10.24 -16.20 16.04
C LEU A 515 -11.12 -17.41 15.72
N GLY A 516 -10.86 -18.03 14.57
CA GLY A 516 -11.65 -19.15 14.04
C GLY A 516 -12.94 -18.74 13.31
N LYS A 517 -13.37 -17.47 13.37
CA LYS A 517 -14.60 -16.99 12.71
C LYS A 517 -14.31 -16.54 11.29
N ARG A 518 -14.47 -17.45 10.32
CA ARG A 518 -14.10 -17.23 8.91
C ARG A 518 -14.91 -16.16 8.20
N GLU A 519 -16.14 -15.95 8.65
CA GLU A 519 -17.03 -14.91 8.13
C GLU A 519 -16.48 -13.50 8.40
N TYR A 520 -15.50 -13.36 9.30
CA TYR A 520 -14.77 -12.13 9.57
C TYR A 520 -13.50 -11.96 8.72
N GLN A 521 -13.26 -12.78 7.69
CA GLN A 521 -12.06 -12.67 6.86
C GLN A 521 -11.79 -11.25 6.35
N ARG A 522 -12.82 -10.51 5.92
CA ARG A 522 -12.66 -9.13 5.45
C ARG A 522 -12.29 -8.18 6.59
N ALA A 523 -12.89 -8.36 7.77
CA ALA A 523 -12.56 -7.56 8.96
C ALA A 523 -11.15 -7.82 9.48
N PHE A 524 -10.66 -9.07 9.40
CA PHE A 524 -9.26 -9.36 9.72
C PHE A 524 -8.29 -8.71 8.73
N ILE A 525 -8.61 -8.70 7.43
CA ILE A 525 -7.82 -7.98 6.43
C ILE A 525 -7.78 -6.49 6.78
N ASP A 526 -8.94 -5.85 6.95
CA ASP A 526 -9.05 -4.43 7.31
C ASP A 526 -8.24 -4.12 8.58
N PHE A 527 -8.39 -4.94 9.61
CA PHE A 527 -7.68 -4.81 10.87
C PHE A 527 -6.16 -4.85 10.69
N PHE A 528 -5.63 -5.86 9.99
CA PHE A 528 -4.19 -6.00 9.80
C PHE A 528 -3.60 -4.96 8.83
N GLU A 529 -4.38 -4.48 7.84
CA GLU A 529 -4.00 -3.32 7.02
C GLU A 529 -3.87 -2.05 7.87
N ASP A 530 -4.83 -1.81 8.78
CA ASP A 530 -4.77 -0.69 9.74
C ASP A 530 -3.55 -0.84 10.68
N GLN A 531 -3.26 -2.06 11.14
CA GLN A 531 -2.05 -2.32 11.95
C GLN A 531 -0.79 -2.02 11.14
N LEU A 532 -0.72 -2.43 9.86
CA LEU A 532 0.42 -2.13 8.99
C LEU A 532 0.65 -0.62 8.84
N VAL A 533 -0.42 0.16 8.65
CA VAL A 533 -0.34 1.63 8.62
C VAL A 533 0.18 2.17 9.95
N SER A 534 -0.34 1.69 11.08
CA SER A 534 0.09 2.12 12.42
C SER A 534 1.58 1.83 12.69
N LYS A 535 2.12 0.78 12.06
CA LYS A 535 3.54 0.38 12.11
C LYS A 535 4.38 0.97 10.97
N LYS A 536 3.90 2.04 10.32
CA LYS A 536 4.63 2.73 9.23
C LYS A 536 5.05 1.78 8.09
N TYR A 537 4.20 0.82 7.76
CA TYR A 537 4.42 -0.20 6.74
C TYR A 537 5.59 -1.18 7.01
N ASN A 538 5.99 -1.31 8.28
CA ASN A 538 6.93 -2.33 8.75
C ASN A 538 6.18 -3.65 9.00
N VAL A 539 6.31 -4.61 8.09
CA VAL A 539 5.64 -5.92 8.17
C VAL A 539 6.19 -6.76 9.30
N GLU A 540 7.51 -6.68 9.55
CA GLU A 540 8.20 -7.43 10.58
C GLU A 540 7.66 -7.07 11.96
N GLU A 541 7.37 -5.79 12.22
CA GLU A 541 6.73 -5.35 13.46
C GLU A 541 5.29 -5.86 13.61
N VAL A 542 4.52 -5.95 12.52
CA VAL A 542 3.16 -6.50 12.54
C VAL A 542 3.20 -8.01 12.81
N LEU A 543 4.05 -8.76 12.11
CA LEU A 543 4.22 -10.19 12.34
C LEU A 543 4.74 -10.47 13.76
N GLU A 544 5.71 -9.70 14.24
CA GLU A 544 6.18 -9.81 15.62
C GLU A 544 5.06 -9.60 16.65
N GLU A 545 4.18 -8.63 16.43
CA GLU A 545 3.07 -8.35 17.36
C GLU A 545 1.95 -9.41 17.31
N PHE A 546 1.53 -9.81 16.11
CA PHE A 546 0.32 -10.62 15.94
C PHE A 546 0.59 -12.10 15.66
N MET A 547 1.72 -12.44 15.03
CA MET A 547 2.09 -13.83 14.71
C MET A 547 2.84 -14.52 15.86
N PHE A 548 3.80 -13.80 16.48
CA PHE A 548 4.84 -14.42 17.33
C PHE A 548 4.72 -14.13 18.83
N ARG A 549 3.81 -13.24 19.24
CA ARG A 549 3.61 -12.85 20.65
C ARG A 549 2.29 -13.37 21.21
N GLY A 550 2.20 -13.32 22.54
CA GLY A 550 1.09 -13.84 23.31
C GLY A 550 1.37 -15.22 23.91
N LYS A 551 0.47 -15.66 24.80
CA LYS A 551 0.54 -16.98 25.44
C LYS A 551 0.25 -18.11 24.44
N GLU A 552 -0.62 -17.84 23.49
CA GLU A 552 -1.08 -18.77 22.45
C GLU A 552 -0.90 -18.07 21.09
N PRO A 553 0.36 -17.95 20.61
CA PRO A 553 0.70 -17.17 19.43
C PRO A 553 0.12 -17.82 18.16
N LEU A 554 -0.24 -17.01 17.15
CA LEU A 554 -0.87 -17.54 15.91
C LEU A 554 0.03 -18.54 15.18
N ILE A 555 1.36 -18.40 15.26
CA ILE A 555 2.31 -19.34 14.64
C ILE A 555 2.09 -20.80 15.08
N ASN A 556 1.50 -21.03 16.26
CA ASN A 556 1.23 -22.38 16.77
C ASN A 556 -0.09 -22.99 16.24
N GLY A 557 -0.83 -22.28 15.39
CA GLY A 557 -2.10 -22.72 14.78
C GLY A 557 -2.11 -22.84 13.25
N LEU A 558 -0.96 -22.62 12.58
CA LEU A 558 -0.91 -22.41 11.12
C LEU A 558 -1.12 -23.68 10.27
N ILE A 559 -1.17 -24.86 10.88
CA ILE A 559 -1.46 -26.13 10.19
C ILE A 559 -2.94 -26.38 9.90
N SER A 560 -3.82 -25.59 10.52
CA SER A 560 -5.26 -25.65 10.25
C SER A 560 -5.56 -25.22 8.80
N GLY A 561 -6.70 -25.62 8.24
CA GLY A 561 -7.01 -25.33 6.84
C GLY A 561 -6.08 -26.08 5.88
N LEU A 562 -5.67 -27.33 6.18
CA LEU A 562 -4.67 -28.09 5.41
C LEU A 562 -3.32 -27.34 5.27
N ALA A 563 -2.91 -26.63 6.33
CA ALA A 563 -1.70 -25.83 6.41
C ALA A 563 -1.58 -24.68 5.38
N HIS A 564 -2.69 -24.25 4.78
CA HIS A 564 -2.68 -23.09 3.87
C HIS A 564 -2.16 -21.81 4.54
N PRO A 565 -2.50 -21.45 5.79
CA PRO A 565 -1.90 -20.29 6.46
C PRO A 565 -0.37 -20.37 6.53
N LEU A 566 0.18 -21.54 6.83
CA LEU A 566 1.62 -21.78 6.89
C LEU A 566 2.28 -21.65 5.51
N ILE A 567 1.67 -22.25 4.49
CA ILE A 567 2.14 -22.15 3.09
C ILE A 567 2.11 -20.70 2.62
N HIS A 568 1.02 -19.98 2.91
CA HIS A 568 0.83 -18.59 2.57
C HIS A 568 1.89 -17.69 3.23
N LEU A 569 2.19 -17.93 4.52
CA LEU A 569 3.27 -17.24 5.23
C LEU A 569 4.65 -17.51 4.60
N GLY A 570 4.91 -18.73 4.15
CA GLY A 570 6.14 -19.06 3.41
C GLY A 570 6.32 -18.19 2.17
N TYR A 571 5.29 -18.04 1.34
CA TYR A 571 5.32 -17.13 0.18
C TYR A 571 5.46 -15.66 0.58
N ALA A 572 4.83 -15.24 1.67
CA ALA A 572 4.92 -13.87 2.18
C ALA A 572 6.38 -13.48 2.44
N TYR A 573 7.12 -14.33 3.15
CA TYR A 573 8.55 -14.13 3.43
C TYR A 573 9.42 -14.25 2.18
N GLU A 574 9.25 -15.32 1.39
CA GLU A 574 10.11 -15.58 0.23
C GLU A 574 9.99 -14.52 -0.86
N LEU A 575 8.79 -13.95 -1.04
CA LEU A 575 8.52 -12.87 -1.98
C LEU A 575 8.62 -11.47 -1.36
N ASN A 576 8.99 -11.36 -0.08
CA ASN A 576 9.01 -10.08 0.66
C ASN A 576 7.72 -9.25 0.44
N SER A 577 6.56 -9.91 0.42
CA SER A 577 5.30 -9.27 0.00
C SER A 577 4.49 -8.82 1.20
N ARG A 578 4.22 -7.51 1.27
CA ARG A 578 3.39 -6.95 2.35
C ARG A 578 1.96 -7.46 2.28
N THR A 579 1.42 -7.47 1.07
CA THR A 579 0.05 -7.93 0.78
C THR A 579 -0.15 -9.38 1.25
N VAL A 580 0.72 -10.29 0.84
CA VAL A 580 0.64 -11.72 1.20
C VAL A 580 0.90 -11.94 2.70
N SER A 581 1.67 -11.06 3.35
CA SER A 581 1.85 -11.12 4.82
C SER A 581 0.56 -10.80 5.58
N ILE A 582 -0.21 -9.82 5.12
CA ILE A 582 -1.53 -9.49 5.68
C ILE A 582 -2.53 -10.61 5.43
N GLU A 583 -2.55 -11.18 4.22
CA GLU A 583 -3.37 -12.34 3.90
C GLU A 583 -3.02 -13.56 4.76
N ALA A 584 -1.73 -13.81 5.02
CA ALA A 584 -1.28 -14.89 5.91
C ALA A 584 -1.77 -14.69 7.36
N LEU A 585 -1.72 -13.47 7.89
CA LEU A 585 -2.24 -13.14 9.23
C LEU A 585 -3.76 -13.33 9.31
N ALA A 586 -4.49 -12.83 8.33
CA ALA A 586 -5.94 -12.98 8.26
C ALA A 586 -6.35 -14.46 8.11
N MET A 587 -5.70 -15.20 7.22
CA MET A 587 -5.94 -16.64 7.04
C MET A 587 -5.60 -17.43 8.30
N GLY A 588 -4.47 -17.14 8.95
CA GLY A 588 -4.11 -17.74 10.24
C GLY A 588 -5.11 -17.45 11.35
N SER A 589 -5.73 -16.27 11.32
CA SER A 589 -6.78 -15.89 12.28
C SER A 589 -8.11 -16.59 12.01
N CYS A 590 -8.53 -16.67 10.75
CA CYS A 590 -9.77 -17.34 10.32
C CYS A 590 -9.72 -18.87 10.51
N PHE A 591 -8.55 -19.48 10.38
CA PHE A 591 -8.36 -20.92 10.58
C PHE A 591 -7.76 -21.26 11.95
N TYR A 592 -7.69 -20.30 12.88
CA TYR A 592 -7.28 -20.60 14.24
C TYR A 592 -8.23 -21.62 14.87
N SER A 593 -7.68 -22.70 15.41
CA SER A 593 -8.46 -23.85 15.87
C SER A 593 -7.83 -24.47 17.12
N PRO A 594 -8.59 -25.26 17.92
CA PRO A 594 -8.09 -25.89 19.15
C PRO A 594 -6.83 -26.75 18.99
N LEU A 595 -6.38 -27.06 17.76
CA LEU A 595 -5.12 -27.76 17.50
C LEU A 595 -3.90 -27.06 18.11
N HIS A 596 -3.94 -25.72 18.27
CA HIS A 596 -2.85 -24.96 18.89
C HIS A 596 -2.53 -25.48 20.32
N LYS A 597 -3.53 -26.03 21.04
CA LYS A 597 -3.39 -26.53 22.41
C LYS A 597 -2.31 -27.62 22.53
N TYR A 598 -2.13 -28.46 21.51
CA TYR A 598 -1.15 -29.54 21.56
C TYR A 598 0.29 -28.99 21.59
N ILE A 599 0.48 -27.79 21.06
CA ILE A 599 1.77 -27.10 21.05
C ILE A 599 1.92 -26.18 22.26
N ASP A 600 0.87 -25.42 22.58
CA ASP A 600 0.90 -24.39 23.62
C ASP A 600 0.88 -24.97 25.05
N ASP A 601 0.25 -26.13 25.24
CA ASP A 601 0.11 -26.76 26.55
C ASP A 601 1.07 -27.95 26.72
N PRO A 602 2.10 -27.82 27.57
CA PRO A 602 3.10 -28.87 27.81
C PRO A 602 2.52 -30.20 28.28
N ARG A 603 1.30 -30.23 28.83
CA ARG A 603 0.64 -31.47 29.29
C ARG A 603 0.42 -32.48 28.16
N TYR A 604 0.35 -32.04 26.92
CA TYR A 604 0.22 -32.91 25.75
C TYR A 604 1.55 -33.52 25.28
N THR A 605 2.69 -32.96 25.70
CA THR A 605 4.02 -33.49 25.39
C THR A 605 4.45 -34.43 26.51
N LYS A 606 4.28 -35.74 26.29
CA LYS A 606 4.56 -36.80 27.28
C LYS A 606 5.33 -37.96 26.64
N PRO A 607 6.06 -38.78 27.43
CA PRO A 607 6.72 -39.96 26.92
C PRO A 607 5.74 -40.89 26.17
N SER A 608 6.16 -41.39 25.00
CA SER A 608 5.36 -42.30 24.19
C SER A 608 5.70 -43.77 24.45
N PRO A 609 4.70 -44.68 24.47
CA PRO A 609 4.96 -46.11 24.52
C PRO A 609 5.62 -46.66 23.23
N HIS A 610 5.66 -45.87 22.14
CA HIS A 610 6.25 -46.28 20.87
C HIS A 610 7.68 -45.80 20.67
N SER A 611 8.21 -45.01 21.60
CA SER A 611 9.61 -44.58 21.62
C SER A 611 10.52 -45.78 21.94
N ALA A 612 11.38 -46.17 21.01
CA ALA A 612 12.37 -47.21 21.28
C ALA A 612 13.45 -46.69 22.24
N SER A 613 13.85 -47.52 23.21
CA SER A 613 14.95 -47.19 24.12
C SER A 613 16.28 -47.31 23.38
N GLY A 614 16.90 -46.18 23.02
CA GLY A 614 18.28 -46.13 22.52
C GLY A 614 18.49 -46.19 21.01
N ASP A 615 17.42 -46.27 20.20
CA ASP A 615 17.47 -46.12 18.73
C ASP A 615 16.47 -45.04 18.28
N HIS A 616 16.92 -44.12 17.42
CA HIS A 616 16.04 -43.11 16.82
C HIS A 616 15.00 -43.81 15.93
N THR A 617 13.74 -43.88 16.38
CA THR A 617 12.65 -44.43 15.56
C THR A 617 12.36 -43.46 14.42
N GLY A 618 12.55 -43.89 13.17
CA GLY A 618 12.29 -43.05 12.00
C GLY A 618 10.80 -42.74 11.84
N LEU A 619 10.47 -41.60 11.23
CA LEU A 619 9.08 -41.22 10.97
C LEU A 619 8.32 -42.28 10.14
N ILE A 620 8.98 -42.94 9.18
CA ILE A 620 8.42 -44.04 8.39
C ILE A 620 8.06 -45.25 9.28
N ASP A 621 8.92 -45.59 10.25
CA ASP A 621 8.64 -46.68 11.20
C ASP A 621 7.43 -46.35 12.07
N ILE A 622 7.29 -45.09 12.48
CA ILE A 622 6.12 -44.62 13.23
C ILE A 622 4.85 -44.75 12.37
N LEU A 623 4.88 -44.32 11.09
CA LEU A 623 3.74 -44.46 10.18
C LEU A 623 3.36 -45.93 9.93
N ASP A 624 4.34 -46.84 9.81
CA ASP A 624 4.06 -48.28 9.69
C ASP A 624 3.45 -48.87 10.96
N LYS A 625 3.85 -48.41 12.16
CA LYS A 625 3.17 -48.77 13.42
C LYS A 625 1.72 -48.26 13.43
N VAL A 626 1.47 -47.01 13.02
CA VAL A 626 0.13 -46.41 12.92
C VAL A 626 -0.76 -47.21 11.95
N ARG A 627 -0.21 -47.60 10.80
CA ARG A 627 -0.89 -48.43 9.80
C ARG A 627 -1.38 -49.76 10.36
N LYS A 628 -0.60 -50.37 11.25
CA LYS A 628 -0.90 -51.67 11.87
C LYS A 628 -1.77 -51.56 13.13
N ASP A 629 -1.96 -50.37 13.67
CA ASP A 629 -2.73 -50.16 14.90
C ASP A 629 -4.23 -50.25 14.64
N LYS A 630 -4.85 -51.30 15.19
CA LYS A 630 -6.28 -51.58 15.02
C LYS A 630 -7.19 -50.54 15.67
N ARG A 631 -6.68 -49.66 16.56
CA ARG A 631 -7.48 -48.61 17.20
C ARG A 631 -8.02 -47.57 16.21
N PHE A 632 -7.38 -47.43 15.04
CA PHE A 632 -7.86 -46.56 13.97
C PHE A 632 -8.69 -47.31 12.90
N ASP A 633 -8.92 -48.62 13.05
CA ASP A 633 -9.77 -49.38 12.11
C ASP A 633 -11.22 -48.90 12.22
N GLY A 634 -11.90 -48.74 11.07
CA GLY A 634 -13.28 -48.27 11.00
C GLY A 634 -13.49 -46.81 11.43
N LEU A 635 -12.41 -46.02 11.61
CA LEU A 635 -12.53 -44.60 11.91
C LEU A 635 -13.07 -43.80 10.71
N TYR A 636 -12.62 -44.16 9.50
CA TYR A 636 -13.14 -43.65 8.25
C TYR A 636 -13.57 -44.84 7.37
N ASP A 637 -14.69 -44.70 6.68
CA ASP A 637 -15.21 -45.74 5.76
C ASP A 637 -14.48 -45.70 4.40
N HIS A 638 -13.84 -44.58 4.11
CA HIS A 638 -13.16 -44.22 2.87
C HIS A 638 -12.23 -43.02 3.14
N ARG A 639 -11.46 -42.59 2.14
CA ARG A 639 -10.57 -41.43 2.27
C ARG A 639 -11.37 -40.16 2.60
N SER A 640 -10.90 -39.36 3.56
CA SER A 640 -11.62 -38.20 4.08
C SER A 640 -10.77 -36.94 4.12
N GLY A 641 -11.39 -35.80 3.83
CA GLY A 641 -10.79 -34.47 4.05
C GLY A 641 -10.92 -33.95 5.47
N ASP A 642 -11.78 -34.56 6.28
CA ASP A 642 -11.88 -34.26 7.71
C ASP A 642 -10.73 -34.94 8.46
N ILE A 643 -9.66 -34.18 8.69
CA ILE A 643 -8.50 -34.61 9.47
C ILE A 643 -8.68 -34.43 10.99
N THR A 644 -9.82 -33.88 11.43
CA THR A 644 -10.08 -33.58 12.85
C THR A 644 -10.75 -34.73 13.58
N LYS A 645 -11.56 -35.55 12.88
CA LYS A 645 -12.23 -36.73 13.44
C LYS A 645 -11.31 -37.68 14.22
N VAL A 646 -10.07 -37.89 13.76
CA VAL A 646 -9.10 -38.73 14.48
C VAL A 646 -8.70 -38.17 15.84
N LEU A 647 -8.61 -36.84 15.96
CA LEU A 647 -8.30 -36.17 17.22
C LEU A 647 -9.54 -36.10 18.13
N GLU A 648 -10.74 -36.08 17.58
CA GLU A 648 -11.99 -36.10 18.36
C GLU A 648 -12.29 -37.49 18.92
N GLU A 649 -12.11 -38.53 18.12
CA GLU A 649 -12.55 -39.89 18.45
C GLU A 649 -11.42 -40.80 18.95
N ARG A 650 -10.15 -40.50 18.63
CA ARG A 650 -8.98 -41.34 18.92
C ARG A 650 -7.78 -40.51 19.43
N GLU A 651 -8.05 -39.41 20.15
CA GLU A 651 -7.03 -38.46 20.65
C GLU A 651 -5.87 -39.17 21.36
N GLU A 652 -6.17 -40.07 22.29
CA GLU A 652 -5.13 -40.73 23.10
C GLU A 652 -4.17 -41.57 22.25
N ALA A 653 -4.71 -42.46 21.40
CA ALA A 653 -3.92 -43.29 20.49
C ALA A 653 -3.14 -42.44 19.49
N PHE A 654 -3.76 -41.38 18.96
CA PHE A 654 -3.10 -40.42 18.08
C PHE A 654 -1.89 -39.76 18.76
N LEU A 655 -2.07 -39.26 19.98
CA LEU A 655 -1.04 -38.53 20.72
C LEU A 655 0.12 -39.44 21.16
N GLU A 656 -0.09 -40.75 21.31
CA GLU A 656 1.02 -41.69 21.50
C GLU A 656 1.99 -41.64 20.31
N TYR A 657 1.49 -41.63 19.07
CA TYR A 657 2.34 -41.58 17.87
C TYR A 657 2.89 -40.19 17.58
N TRP A 658 2.13 -39.14 17.87
CA TRP A 658 2.64 -37.77 17.78
C TRP A 658 3.82 -37.55 18.73
N ASN A 659 3.74 -38.06 19.96
CA ASN A 659 4.82 -37.99 20.94
C ASN A 659 5.96 -38.99 20.70
N ALA A 660 5.79 -40.00 19.83
CA ALA A 660 6.85 -40.94 19.51
C ALA A 660 8.01 -40.28 18.75
N TRP A 661 7.77 -39.12 18.11
CA TRP A 661 8.81 -38.34 17.45
C TRP A 661 9.42 -37.32 18.41
N GLU A 662 10.52 -37.73 19.04
CA GLU A 662 11.37 -36.87 19.85
C GLU A 662 12.41 -36.17 18.95
N ILE A 663 12.49 -34.84 19.02
CA ILE A 663 13.38 -34.06 18.17
C ILE A 663 14.69 -33.80 18.93
N THR A 664 15.76 -34.48 18.54
CA THR A 664 17.10 -34.42 19.16
C THR A 664 18.18 -33.95 18.17
N THR A 665 18.01 -34.25 16.88
CA THR A 665 18.90 -33.83 15.78
C THR A 665 18.07 -33.06 14.73
N PRO A 666 17.69 -31.79 15.01
CA PRO A 666 16.67 -31.09 14.24
C PRO A 666 16.94 -31.01 12.73
N ASN A 667 18.19 -30.84 12.31
CA ASN A 667 18.56 -30.79 10.88
C ASN A 667 18.26 -32.11 10.15
N GLU A 668 18.81 -33.22 10.65
CA GLU A 668 18.62 -34.56 10.07
C GLU A 668 17.15 -34.97 10.11
N GLN A 669 16.46 -34.67 11.22
CA GLN A 669 15.06 -35.03 11.38
C GLN A 669 14.14 -34.16 10.52
N PHE A 670 14.52 -32.92 10.21
CA PHE A 670 13.80 -32.09 9.25
C PHE A 670 13.98 -32.60 7.81
N GLN A 671 15.18 -33.04 7.43
CA GLN A 671 15.40 -33.72 6.16
C GLN A 671 14.48 -34.95 6.05
N ALA A 672 14.49 -35.82 7.06
CA ALA A 672 13.63 -37.01 7.11
C ALA A 672 12.13 -36.66 7.02
N ALA A 673 11.70 -35.54 7.61
CA ALA A 673 10.33 -35.05 7.49
C ALA A 673 9.96 -34.69 6.03
N GLN A 674 10.85 -34.01 5.30
CA GLN A 674 10.62 -33.72 3.88
C GLN A 674 10.63 -35.00 3.03
N GLU A 675 11.50 -35.96 3.34
CA GLU A 675 11.56 -37.26 2.65
C GLU A 675 10.28 -38.09 2.88
N VAL A 676 9.68 -38.01 4.06
CA VAL A 676 8.34 -38.58 4.32
C VAL A 676 7.27 -37.91 3.46
N GLY A 677 7.32 -36.58 3.30
CA GLY A 677 6.43 -35.85 2.39
C GLY A 677 6.52 -36.33 0.95
N LEU A 678 7.75 -36.56 0.46
CA LEU A 678 8.01 -37.19 -0.85
C LEU A 678 7.44 -38.62 -0.89
N GLY A 679 7.77 -39.44 0.10
CA GLY A 679 7.37 -40.84 0.20
C GLY A 679 5.85 -41.01 0.19
N LEU A 680 5.14 -40.14 0.91
CA LEU A 680 3.69 -40.13 0.90
C LEU A 680 3.13 -39.78 -0.49
N LEU A 681 3.69 -38.76 -1.16
CA LEU A 681 3.18 -38.30 -2.47
C LEU A 681 3.39 -39.33 -3.58
N THR A 682 4.59 -39.91 -3.71
CA THR A 682 4.97 -40.76 -4.86
C THR A 682 5.14 -42.23 -4.52
N GLY A 683 5.15 -42.59 -3.24
CA GLY A 683 5.33 -43.95 -2.72
C GLY A 683 4.05 -44.62 -2.22
N THR A 684 2.91 -43.92 -2.21
CA THR A 684 1.62 -44.50 -1.80
C THR A 684 0.76 -44.89 -3.02
N PRO A 685 -0.18 -45.84 -2.88
CA PRO A 685 -1.11 -46.17 -3.95
C PRO A 685 -1.98 -44.98 -4.36
N LEU A 686 -1.98 -44.66 -5.65
CA LEU A 686 -2.85 -43.64 -6.23
C LEU A 686 -4.33 -43.98 -6.00
N PRO A 687 -5.18 -43.01 -5.63
CA PRO A 687 -6.62 -43.22 -5.52
C PRO A 687 -7.27 -43.69 -6.83
N ALA A 688 -6.78 -43.21 -7.99
CA ALA A 688 -7.11 -43.73 -9.30
C ALA A 688 -5.93 -43.53 -10.25
N LYS A 689 -5.94 -44.17 -11.44
CA LYS A 689 -4.87 -43.98 -12.44
C LYS A 689 -4.69 -42.50 -12.75
N GLY A 690 -3.46 -42.00 -12.58
CA GLY A 690 -3.08 -40.61 -12.80
C GLY A 690 -3.64 -39.60 -11.78
N LYS A 691 -4.43 -40.03 -10.79
CA LYS A 691 -5.00 -39.15 -9.76
C LYS A 691 -4.17 -39.23 -8.49
N TYR A 692 -3.43 -38.18 -8.18
CA TYR A 692 -2.66 -38.06 -6.94
C TYR A 692 -3.53 -37.56 -5.79
N ASP A 693 -3.13 -37.88 -4.56
CA ASP A 693 -3.93 -37.55 -3.38
C ASP A 693 -3.79 -36.07 -2.99
N PHE A 694 -4.93 -35.37 -2.99
CA PHE A 694 -4.99 -33.94 -2.71
C PHE A 694 -4.59 -33.59 -1.28
N PHE A 695 -4.88 -34.44 -0.29
CA PHE A 695 -4.57 -34.14 1.11
C PHE A 695 -3.09 -34.41 1.39
N ILE A 696 -2.53 -35.47 0.81
CA ILE A 696 -1.11 -35.82 0.95
C ILE A 696 -0.17 -34.76 0.38
N VAL A 697 -0.49 -34.13 -0.78
CA VAL A 697 0.39 -33.09 -1.34
C VAL A 697 0.59 -31.90 -0.39
N HIS A 698 -0.36 -31.65 0.51
CA HIS A 698 -0.23 -30.63 1.54
C HIS A 698 0.83 -30.97 2.58
N VAL A 699 1.08 -32.26 2.86
CA VAL A 699 2.17 -32.70 3.76
C VAL A 699 3.53 -32.30 3.18
N LEU A 700 3.74 -32.54 1.88
CA LEU A 700 4.97 -32.12 1.20
C LEU A 700 5.09 -30.58 1.18
N THR A 701 4.05 -29.88 0.75
CA THR A 701 4.12 -28.42 0.51
C THR A 701 4.17 -27.60 1.78
N SER A 702 3.58 -28.07 2.89
CA SER A 702 3.75 -27.47 4.22
C SER A 702 5.16 -27.69 4.79
N SER A 703 5.80 -28.84 4.53
CA SER A 703 7.21 -29.05 4.89
C SER A 703 8.13 -28.06 4.16
N HIS A 704 7.83 -27.76 2.90
CA HIS A 704 8.52 -26.76 2.09
C HIS A 704 8.31 -25.34 2.63
N ALA A 705 7.11 -25.02 3.11
CA ALA A 705 6.86 -23.74 3.78
C ALA A 705 7.72 -23.59 5.05
N ILE A 706 7.84 -24.65 5.85
CA ILE A 706 8.73 -24.66 7.04
C ILE A 706 10.19 -24.46 6.63
N ARG A 707 10.65 -25.10 5.54
CA ARG A 707 12.01 -24.92 5.01
C ARG A 707 12.31 -23.45 4.72
N ILE A 708 11.35 -22.70 4.19
CA ILE A 708 11.48 -21.26 3.94
C ILE A 708 11.53 -20.48 5.25
N LEU A 709 10.66 -20.83 6.21
CA LEU A 709 10.45 -20.06 7.44
C LEU A 709 11.56 -20.25 8.48
N LEU A 710 12.14 -21.44 8.60
CA LEU A 710 13.12 -21.76 9.67
C LEU A 710 14.26 -20.72 9.78
N PRO A 711 14.88 -20.22 8.70
CA PRO A 711 15.94 -19.22 8.83
C PRO A 711 15.45 -17.79 9.14
N LEU A 712 14.13 -17.55 9.08
CA LEU A 712 13.51 -16.23 9.08
C LEU A 712 12.62 -15.97 10.31
N VAL A 713 12.16 -17.02 11.00
CA VAL A 713 11.34 -16.92 12.21
C VAL A 713 12.19 -17.08 13.47
N PRO A 714 11.72 -16.63 14.64
CA PRO A 714 12.48 -16.78 15.89
C PRO A 714 12.80 -18.25 16.23
N ALA A 715 14.05 -18.51 16.61
CA ALA A 715 14.59 -19.83 16.98
C ALA A 715 13.70 -20.66 17.92
N LYS A 716 13.01 -20.00 18.87
CA LYS A 716 12.09 -20.63 19.83
C LYS A 716 10.94 -21.39 19.17
N PHE A 717 10.61 -21.12 17.91
CA PHE A 717 9.53 -21.79 17.18
C PHE A 717 9.98 -22.94 16.27
N HIS A 718 11.28 -23.20 16.09
CA HIS A 718 11.76 -24.20 15.12
C HIS A 718 11.21 -25.59 15.43
N VAL A 719 11.38 -26.05 16.68
CA VAL A 719 10.84 -27.34 17.14
C VAL A 719 9.30 -27.36 17.10
N SER A 720 8.65 -26.24 17.46
CA SER A 720 7.19 -26.12 17.39
C SER A 720 6.67 -26.36 15.98
N LEU A 721 7.27 -25.72 14.96
CA LEU A 721 6.87 -25.87 13.56
C LEU A 721 7.02 -27.32 13.08
N LEU A 722 8.11 -27.99 13.46
CA LEU A 722 8.28 -29.42 13.17
C LEU A 722 7.17 -30.26 13.82
N ARG A 723 6.92 -30.08 15.12
CA ARG A 723 5.88 -30.81 15.84
C ARG A 723 4.47 -30.55 15.29
N GLN A 724 4.19 -29.32 14.86
CA GLN A 724 2.96 -28.95 14.16
C GLN A 724 2.83 -29.69 12.83
N TRP A 725 3.88 -29.70 12.02
CA TRP A 725 3.87 -30.45 10.76
C TRP A 725 3.64 -31.94 10.99
N TRP A 726 4.25 -32.53 12.02
CA TRP A 726 4.05 -33.95 12.33
C TRP A 726 2.62 -34.26 12.79
N LEU A 727 2.04 -33.38 13.62
CA LEU A 727 0.63 -33.43 13.98
C LEU A 727 -0.27 -33.44 12.73
N PHE A 728 0.00 -32.55 11.78
CA PHE A 728 -0.73 -32.47 10.51
C PHE A 728 -0.52 -33.71 9.62
N ALA A 729 0.74 -34.12 9.41
CA ALA A 729 1.09 -35.26 8.56
C ALA A 729 0.45 -36.56 9.06
N LEU A 730 0.47 -36.79 10.38
CA LEU A 730 -0.14 -37.96 11.00
C LEU A 730 -1.67 -37.95 10.85
N ALA A 731 -2.32 -36.79 11.03
CA ALA A 731 -3.76 -36.65 10.86
C ALA A 731 -4.20 -36.92 9.41
N VAL A 732 -3.50 -36.32 8.43
CA VAL A 732 -3.71 -36.60 7.00
C VAL A 732 -3.50 -38.08 6.70
N TYR A 733 -2.41 -38.68 7.18
CA TYR A 733 -2.11 -40.09 6.92
C TYR A 733 -3.22 -41.02 7.41
N ILE A 734 -3.77 -40.76 8.60
CA ILE A 734 -4.87 -41.57 9.15
C ILE A 734 -6.17 -41.34 8.38
N ALA A 735 -6.51 -40.08 8.05
CA ALA A 735 -7.70 -39.73 7.27
C ALA A 735 -7.67 -40.25 5.82
N GLN A 736 -6.47 -40.47 5.28
CA GLN A 736 -6.25 -41.09 3.96
C GLN A 736 -6.16 -42.62 4.03
N MET A 737 -6.66 -43.23 5.11
CA MET A 737 -6.72 -44.68 5.31
C MET A 737 -5.38 -45.38 5.49
N ARG A 738 -4.36 -44.65 5.97
CA ARG A 738 -3.03 -45.19 6.33
C ARG A 738 -2.40 -46.03 5.22
N PRO A 739 -2.22 -45.48 3.99
CA PRO A 739 -1.70 -46.23 2.87
C PRO A 739 -0.29 -46.76 3.17
N GLU A 740 0.06 -47.91 2.59
CA GLU A 740 1.44 -48.40 2.64
C GLU A 740 2.36 -47.44 1.87
N ILE A 741 3.53 -47.15 2.44
CA ILE A 741 4.54 -46.25 1.87
C ILE A 741 5.70 -47.09 1.34
N ASP A 742 5.89 -47.10 0.03
CA ASP A 742 6.98 -47.79 -0.63
C ASP A 742 8.04 -46.78 -1.07
N MET A 743 9.04 -46.54 -0.20
CA MET A 743 10.13 -45.60 -0.48
C MET A 743 10.95 -45.99 -1.72
N GLY A 744 11.06 -47.29 -2.01
CA GLY A 744 11.70 -47.78 -3.22
C GLY A 744 10.95 -47.30 -4.47
N LYS A 745 9.62 -47.46 -4.51
CA LYS A 745 8.77 -46.91 -5.59
C LYS A 745 8.68 -45.39 -5.62
N ALA A 746 8.80 -44.74 -4.46
CA ALA A 746 8.78 -43.28 -4.37
C ALA A 746 9.97 -42.65 -5.09
N MET A 747 11.13 -43.31 -4.98
CA MET A 747 12.42 -42.85 -5.48
C MET A 747 12.84 -43.49 -6.81
N CYS A 748 12.07 -44.45 -7.32
CA CYS A 748 12.31 -45.11 -8.60
C CYS A 748 11.56 -44.42 -9.75
N ASN A 749 12.27 -44.20 -10.85
CA ASN A 749 11.68 -43.91 -12.15
C ASN A 749 12.52 -44.60 -13.23
N ASP A 750 11.89 -45.52 -13.94
CA ASP A 750 12.43 -46.37 -15.00
C ASP A 750 12.77 -45.61 -16.31
N GLY A 751 12.59 -44.27 -16.33
CA GLY A 751 12.94 -43.39 -17.44
C GLY A 751 13.77 -42.14 -17.08
N SER A 752 14.34 -42.04 -15.87
CA SER A 752 15.02 -40.82 -15.40
C SER A 752 16.38 -40.53 -16.03
N GLU A 753 17.05 -41.52 -16.66
CA GLU A 753 18.43 -41.38 -17.17
C GLU A 753 18.64 -40.24 -18.19
N LYS A 754 17.57 -39.65 -18.73
CA LYS A 754 17.62 -38.54 -19.71
C LYS A 754 16.83 -37.28 -19.32
N LYS A 755 16.14 -37.25 -18.17
CA LYS A 755 15.25 -36.13 -17.77
C LYS A 755 15.81 -35.42 -16.53
N GLY A 756 16.20 -34.15 -16.66
CA GLY A 756 16.71 -33.32 -15.56
C GLY A 756 15.73 -32.23 -15.11
N TRP A 757 16.13 -31.36 -14.18
CA TRP A 757 15.28 -30.27 -13.66
C TRP A 757 14.70 -29.35 -14.74
N LYS A 758 15.41 -29.14 -15.86
CA LYS A 758 14.87 -28.37 -17.00
C LYS A 758 13.58 -28.99 -17.54
N TYR A 759 13.49 -30.32 -17.58
CA TYR A 759 12.28 -31.04 -17.98
C TYR A 759 11.14 -30.83 -16.98
N VAL A 760 11.44 -30.95 -15.68
CA VAL A 760 10.45 -30.78 -14.62
C VAL A 760 9.90 -29.35 -14.58
N VAL A 761 10.78 -28.36 -14.70
CA VAL A 761 10.40 -26.93 -14.76
C VAL A 761 9.56 -26.65 -16.00
N ASP A 762 9.93 -27.23 -17.16
CA ASP A 762 9.13 -27.11 -18.39
C ASP A 762 7.74 -27.72 -18.22
N LYS A 763 7.61 -28.88 -17.56
CA LYS A 763 6.31 -29.48 -17.21
C LYS A 763 5.49 -28.60 -16.27
N ALA A 764 6.13 -27.98 -15.28
CA ALA A 764 5.46 -27.10 -14.34
C ALA A 764 4.96 -25.80 -14.99
N LEU A 765 5.70 -25.22 -15.93
CA LEU A 765 5.36 -23.91 -16.53
C LEU A 765 4.61 -24.02 -17.86
N ASN A 766 4.91 -25.02 -18.67
CA ASN A 766 4.39 -25.16 -20.04
C ASN A 766 3.58 -26.45 -20.24
N GLY A 767 3.45 -27.30 -19.22
CA GLY A 767 2.66 -28.52 -19.28
C GLY A 767 1.15 -28.26 -19.22
N PRO A 768 0.32 -29.31 -19.43
CA PRO A 768 -1.14 -29.22 -19.40
C PRO A 768 -1.71 -28.84 -18.01
N HIS A 769 -0.88 -28.91 -16.97
CA HIS A 769 -1.24 -28.63 -15.58
C HIS A 769 -0.50 -27.41 -15.02
N SER A 770 -0.01 -26.52 -15.89
CA SER A 770 0.73 -25.31 -15.49
C SER A 770 -0.12 -24.27 -14.75
N THR A 771 -1.44 -24.39 -14.82
CA THR A 771 -2.40 -23.59 -14.07
C THR A 771 -2.94 -24.29 -12.82
N ASP A 772 -2.44 -25.48 -12.47
CA ASP A 772 -2.82 -26.16 -11.22
C ASP A 772 -1.85 -25.78 -10.09
N ALA A 773 -2.34 -25.03 -9.10
CA ALA A 773 -1.52 -24.50 -8.02
C ALA A 773 -0.80 -25.60 -7.22
N HIS A 774 -1.45 -26.75 -7.02
CA HIS A 774 -0.92 -27.85 -6.22
C HIS A 774 0.16 -28.63 -6.98
N HIS A 775 -0.02 -28.81 -8.29
CA HIS A 775 0.94 -29.46 -9.16
C HIS A 775 2.24 -28.66 -9.24
N VAL A 776 2.12 -27.36 -9.55
CA VAL A 776 3.28 -26.46 -9.70
C VAL A 776 4.04 -26.31 -8.38
N LYS A 777 3.34 -26.12 -7.26
CA LYS A 777 3.98 -25.95 -5.94
C LYS A 777 4.63 -27.25 -5.43
N ALA A 778 4.09 -28.43 -5.77
CA ALA A 778 4.69 -29.72 -5.43
C ALA A 778 6.00 -29.98 -6.20
N LEU A 779 6.03 -29.73 -7.52
CA LEU A 779 7.26 -29.83 -8.31
C LEU A 779 8.33 -28.86 -7.82
N ARG A 780 7.92 -27.64 -7.44
CA ARG A 780 8.80 -26.66 -6.80
C ARG A 780 9.35 -27.15 -5.47
N ALA A 781 8.51 -27.73 -4.61
CA ALA A 781 8.93 -28.23 -3.30
C ALA A 781 10.01 -29.31 -3.42
N LEU A 782 9.84 -30.27 -4.34
CA LEU A 782 10.83 -31.32 -4.60
C LEU A 782 12.16 -30.74 -5.11
N LYS A 783 12.10 -29.72 -5.99
CA LYS A 783 13.28 -29.02 -6.48
C LYS A 783 14.08 -28.37 -5.35
N VAL A 784 13.40 -27.62 -4.48
CA VAL A 784 14.06 -26.91 -3.39
C VAL A 784 14.57 -27.86 -2.31
N ALA A 785 13.90 -29.00 -2.09
CA ALA A 785 14.40 -30.05 -1.21
C ALA A 785 15.75 -30.61 -1.73
N GLU A 786 15.88 -30.92 -3.03
CA GLU A 786 17.16 -31.34 -3.60
C GLU A 786 18.25 -30.27 -3.42
N GLU A 787 17.93 -29.00 -3.71
CA GLU A 787 18.87 -27.88 -3.54
C GLU A 787 19.29 -27.65 -2.08
N THR A 788 18.48 -28.10 -1.12
CA THR A 788 18.76 -27.96 0.31
C THR A 788 19.68 -29.07 0.80
N TRP A 789 19.40 -30.32 0.44
CA TRP A 789 20.02 -31.48 1.06
C TRP A 789 21.15 -32.10 0.23
N GLU A 790 21.10 -32.00 -1.10
CA GLU A 790 22.04 -32.66 -2.01
C GLU A 790 23.16 -31.70 -2.45
N THR A 791 23.89 -31.14 -1.48
CA THR A 791 25.01 -30.22 -1.72
C THR A 791 26.37 -30.94 -1.68
N GLY A 792 27.29 -30.59 -2.58
CA GLY A 792 28.64 -31.18 -2.61
C GLY A 792 28.71 -32.57 -3.25
N ASP A 793 29.46 -33.48 -2.60
CA ASP A 793 29.82 -34.82 -3.11
C ASP A 793 28.80 -35.93 -2.76
N ASN A 794 27.86 -35.68 -1.85
CA ASN A 794 26.74 -36.57 -1.54
C ASN A 794 25.53 -36.18 -2.39
N ARG A 795 25.47 -36.61 -3.66
CA ARG A 795 24.31 -36.37 -4.53
C ARG A 795 23.53 -37.66 -4.77
N SER A 796 22.36 -37.75 -4.19
CA SER A 796 21.30 -38.66 -4.59
C SER A 796 20.33 -37.93 -5.53
N ASP A 797 19.90 -38.58 -6.62
CA ASP A 797 18.95 -38.04 -7.59
C ASP A 797 17.50 -38.41 -7.28
N HIS A 798 17.21 -38.88 -6.06
CA HIS A 798 15.89 -39.38 -5.68
C HIS A 798 14.79 -38.29 -5.68
N TRP A 799 15.12 -37.05 -5.31
CA TRP A 799 14.20 -35.90 -5.41
C TRP A 799 13.80 -35.64 -6.86
N LEU A 800 14.79 -35.54 -7.76
CA LEU A 800 14.57 -35.41 -9.19
C LEU A 800 13.75 -36.59 -9.75
N ARG A 801 14.05 -37.84 -9.38
CA ARG A 801 13.30 -39.03 -9.84
C ARG A 801 11.83 -38.96 -9.44
N ALA A 802 11.55 -38.61 -8.17
CA ALA A 802 10.19 -38.42 -7.67
C ALA A 802 9.48 -37.28 -8.42
N ALA A 803 10.17 -36.17 -8.69
CA ALA A 803 9.62 -35.03 -9.41
C ALA A 803 9.30 -35.37 -10.87
N VAL A 804 10.18 -36.10 -11.57
CA VAL A 804 9.91 -36.58 -12.93
C VAL A 804 8.73 -37.54 -12.94
N LYS A 805 8.66 -38.47 -11.97
CA LYS A 805 7.52 -39.39 -11.84
C LYS A 805 6.20 -38.65 -11.66
N PHE A 806 6.15 -37.71 -10.70
CA PHE A 806 4.96 -36.90 -10.47
C PHE A 806 4.60 -36.05 -11.70
N ALA A 807 5.58 -35.43 -12.37
CA ALA A 807 5.35 -34.63 -13.57
C ALA A 807 4.84 -35.44 -14.79
N ASP A 808 5.23 -36.72 -14.89
CA ASP A 808 4.84 -37.61 -15.99
C ASP A 808 3.47 -38.26 -15.74
N GLU A 809 3.19 -38.66 -14.50
CA GLU A 809 2.00 -39.46 -14.16
C GLU A 809 0.79 -38.63 -13.73
N PHE A 810 0.96 -37.35 -13.37
CA PHE A 810 -0.14 -36.53 -12.88
C PHE A 810 -1.14 -36.19 -13.99
N GLU A 811 -2.40 -36.59 -13.78
CA GLU A 811 -3.57 -36.29 -14.62
C GLU A 811 -4.69 -35.60 -13.80
N GLY A 812 -4.42 -35.26 -12.53
CA GLY A 812 -5.33 -34.52 -11.64
C GLY A 812 -5.35 -35.05 -10.20
N TRP A 813 -6.31 -34.55 -9.42
CA TRP A 813 -6.43 -34.86 -7.99
C TRP A 813 -7.51 -35.93 -7.69
N GLY A 814 -7.26 -36.70 -6.65
CA GLY A 814 -8.20 -37.63 -6.02
C GLY A 814 -7.95 -37.68 -4.51
N GLY A 815 -8.39 -38.76 -3.85
CA GLY A 815 -8.34 -38.85 -2.38
C GLY A 815 -9.53 -38.20 -1.69
N PHE A 816 -10.39 -37.54 -2.47
CA PHE A 816 -11.73 -37.15 -2.05
C PHE A 816 -12.57 -38.41 -1.82
N GLY A 817 -13.43 -38.36 -0.81
CA GLY A 817 -14.33 -39.45 -0.48
C GLY A 817 -15.47 -39.58 -1.50
N THR A 818 -16.72 -39.47 -1.03
CA THR A 818 -17.89 -39.35 -1.90
C THR A 818 -18.05 -37.89 -2.40
N ALA A 819 -18.87 -37.66 -3.43
CA ALA A 819 -19.19 -36.30 -3.88
C ALA A 819 -19.86 -35.44 -2.78
N GLU A 820 -20.47 -36.05 -1.77
CA GLU A 820 -20.99 -35.35 -0.59
C GLU A 820 -19.88 -34.89 0.36
N ASP A 821 -18.71 -35.54 0.37
CA ASP A 821 -17.58 -35.18 1.24
C ASP A 821 -16.75 -34.03 0.65
N GLU A 822 -16.71 -33.90 -0.68
CA GLU A 822 -16.20 -32.69 -1.34
C GLU A 822 -17.00 -31.44 -0.92
N ALA A 823 -18.32 -31.59 -0.72
CA ALA A 823 -19.19 -30.52 -0.23
C ALA A 823 -19.12 -30.30 1.29
N LYS A 824 -18.67 -31.30 2.07
CA LYS A 824 -18.50 -31.24 3.54
C LYS A 824 -17.07 -30.93 3.99
N MET A 825 -16.17 -30.48 3.10
CA MET A 825 -14.84 -30.00 3.48
C MET A 825 -14.84 -28.81 4.46
N GLY A 826 -16.02 -28.26 4.77
CA GLY A 826 -16.22 -27.31 5.87
C GLY A 826 -15.96 -27.97 7.23
N TYR A 827 -14.92 -27.51 7.92
CA TYR A 827 -14.74 -27.75 9.36
C TYR A 827 -16.06 -27.48 10.12
N PRO A 828 -16.36 -28.24 11.18
CA PRO A 828 -17.65 -28.14 11.88
C PRO A 828 -17.95 -26.72 12.36
N GLU A 829 -19.19 -26.25 12.14
CA GLU A 829 -19.73 -24.96 12.60
C GLU A 829 -19.86 -24.85 14.13
N LYS A 830 -19.52 -25.91 14.87
CA LYS A 830 -19.56 -25.94 16.34
C LYS A 830 -18.15 -26.11 16.89
N GLN A 831 -17.62 -25.02 17.42
CA GLN A 831 -16.53 -25.02 18.41
C GLN A 831 -17.12 -24.75 19.79
#